data_AF-A0A6C2U4B5-F1
#
_entry.id   AF-A0A6C2U4B5-F1
#
_cell.length_a   1.000
_cell.length_b   1.000
_cell.length_c   1.000
_cell.angle_alpha   90.00
_cell.angle_beta   90.00
_cell.angle_gamma   90.00
#
_symmetry.space_group_name_H-M   'P 1'
#
loop_
_entity.id
_entity.type
_entity.pdbx_description
1 polymer ?
#
loop_
_entity_poly.entity_id
_entity_poly.type
_entity_poly.pdbx_seq_one_letter_code
_entity_poly.pdbx_strand_id
1 'polypeptide(L)'
;MKQTRPAKCIAFLGTGSDVGKSIVVTAIGRIFKNRGWSVAPYKAQNMSNNSYVTLEGGEMGRAQVVQAEACGIEPHTDMNPVLLKPNTDIGSQVVLQGKAICNALASEFFSDTSKIREPAFESLERLKAKHDLVVIEGAGSCAEVNLRDRDYVNFETAHAADAPVILVADIDRGGVFAQIVGSLAVMPEHDRQRVAGFIINKFRGDASLFDDGIAYLEEQTGLPVLGLIPYYRGIEIDPEDGMPLETVIDPPVRPVPGKINIACLRLPHISNFTDFNPLIRNAAVSFHYLSKPRNLEGYDALMIPGTKNVRFDLQWLKDTGWEESILGFKGHILGVCGGYQMLGKQVHDPLGIEGDPGSSEGFDLLDLETTLEKDKVLSRSQGRFADGTFIDGYEIHMGKTTLGSNANPMVIVSSRNRQAVKDVDGAVSPDGRIAGSYFHGLFDFPEFRNQYLSSLNPGYAAEDAQAATEFKQTQYDLLATHFEQHLDMDRLMRIVGGTGSTPSPRPHRKHPAHFPPTERFNTPTIILVTVCSQNRQPILNNDAMHERLLAAWEKADAWRIGKYVVMPDHIHLFCSPAARDVSLKTWVQYWKSMVSRAELGHGSIADERPGGTGPSTGQGGTCPSISRVFQRDFWDTQLRQSESYSEKWAYVRNNPVRAELVEASEDWPYQGELHSLIWLTS
;
A
#
# COMPACT_ATOMS: atom_id res chain seq x y z
N MET A 1 39.02 -8.59 19.16
CA MET A 1 38.14 -9.18 18.12
C MET A 1 36.76 -9.37 18.75
N LYS A 2 35.73 -8.62 18.31
CA LYS A 2 34.35 -8.94 18.70
C LYS A 2 34.03 -10.30 18.07
N GLN A 3 33.68 -11.31 18.86
CA GLN A 3 33.11 -12.55 18.34
C GLN A 3 31.85 -12.17 17.56
N THR A 4 31.90 -12.24 16.23
CA THR A 4 30.76 -12.00 15.36
C THR A 4 29.78 -13.16 15.58
N ARG A 5 28.67 -12.89 16.27
CA ARG A 5 27.55 -13.82 16.28
C ARG A 5 27.07 -13.98 14.82
N PRO A 6 26.76 -15.20 14.36
CA PRO A 6 26.23 -15.37 13.01
C PRO A 6 24.95 -14.54 12.87
N ALA A 7 24.78 -13.88 11.73
CA ALA A 7 23.55 -13.15 11.43
C ALA A 7 22.35 -14.09 11.53
N LYS A 8 21.26 -13.56 12.06
CA LYS A 8 19.97 -14.22 12.01
C LYS A 8 19.35 -13.95 10.65
N CYS A 9 18.58 -14.91 10.16
CA CYS A 9 17.83 -14.77 8.93
C CYS A 9 16.37 -15.11 9.19
N ILE A 10 15.46 -14.55 8.41
CA ILE A 10 14.05 -14.96 8.36
C ILE A 10 13.54 -14.71 6.95
N ALA A 11 12.82 -15.68 6.39
CA ALA A 11 12.31 -15.59 5.03
C ALA A 11 10.78 -15.44 5.02
N PHE A 12 10.29 -14.54 4.17
CA PHE A 12 8.88 -14.32 3.90
C PHE A 12 8.58 -14.77 2.47
N LEU A 13 8.03 -15.97 2.35
CA LEU A 13 7.65 -16.56 1.07
C LEU A 13 6.14 -16.40 0.85
N GLY A 14 5.66 -16.54 -0.38
CA GLY A 14 4.26 -16.27 -0.74
C GLY A 14 3.53 -17.53 -1.18
N THR A 15 2.24 -17.62 -0.88
CA THR A 15 1.33 -18.60 -1.50
C THR A 15 0.94 -18.21 -2.94
N GLY A 16 1.37 -17.04 -3.40
CA GLY A 16 1.05 -16.46 -4.70
C GLY A 16 1.86 -15.19 -5.00
N SER A 17 1.71 -14.70 -6.23
CA SER A 17 2.13 -13.34 -6.61
C SER A 17 1.20 -12.30 -5.99
N ASP A 18 1.74 -11.11 -5.71
CA ASP A 18 1.03 -9.96 -5.10
C ASP A 18 0.38 -10.18 -3.73
N VAL A 19 0.69 -11.27 -3.02
CA VAL A 19 0.16 -11.51 -1.66
C VAL A 19 0.65 -10.48 -0.61
N GLY A 20 1.58 -9.59 -1.00
CA GLY A 20 2.09 -8.50 -0.18
C GLY A 20 3.40 -8.79 0.53
N LYS A 21 4.22 -9.73 0.02
CA LYS A 21 5.56 -10.05 0.56
C LYS A 21 6.43 -8.80 0.73
N SER A 22 6.52 -7.97 -0.31
CA SER A 22 7.35 -6.76 -0.32
C SER A 22 6.92 -5.78 0.78
N ILE A 23 5.61 -5.65 1.04
CA ILE A 23 5.06 -4.83 2.13
C ILE A 23 5.37 -5.43 3.50
N VAL A 24 5.20 -6.76 3.65
CA VAL A 24 5.54 -7.47 4.90
C VAL A 24 7.02 -7.27 5.22
N VAL A 25 7.93 -7.51 4.27
CA VAL A 25 9.37 -7.34 4.46
C VAL A 25 9.74 -5.89 4.78
N THR A 26 9.10 -4.92 4.13
CA THR A 26 9.27 -3.49 4.44
C THR A 26 8.87 -3.18 5.89
N ALA A 27 7.70 -3.66 6.33
CA ALA A 27 7.21 -3.47 7.68
C ALA A 27 8.14 -4.12 8.72
N ILE A 28 8.49 -5.40 8.52
CA ILE A 28 9.38 -6.16 9.40
C ILE A 28 10.76 -5.49 9.49
N GLY A 29 11.33 -5.08 8.35
CA GLY A 29 12.59 -4.36 8.31
C GLY A 29 12.56 -3.09 9.18
N ARG A 30 11.51 -2.28 9.04
CA ARG A 30 11.33 -1.07 9.87
C ARG A 30 11.15 -1.38 11.34
N ILE A 31 10.36 -2.41 11.68
CA ILE A 31 10.10 -2.82 13.07
C ILE A 31 11.39 -3.21 13.77
N PHE A 32 12.19 -4.09 13.16
CA PHE A 32 13.45 -4.53 13.77
C PHE A 32 14.49 -3.40 13.85
N LYS A 33 14.55 -2.51 12.84
CA LYS A 33 15.34 -1.28 12.92
C LYS A 33 14.89 -0.40 14.10
N ASN A 34 13.59 -0.20 14.30
CA ASN A 34 13.06 0.60 15.40
C ASN A 34 13.34 -0.04 16.78
N ARG A 35 13.58 -1.36 16.81
CA ARG A 35 14.04 -2.11 17.99
C ARG A 35 15.57 -2.16 18.14
N GLY A 36 16.32 -1.41 17.33
CA GLY A 36 17.77 -1.23 17.45
C GLY A 36 18.61 -2.33 16.80
N TRP A 37 18.04 -3.18 15.94
CA TRP A 37 18.81 -4.17 15.20
C TRP A 37 19.47 -3.54 13.97
N SER A 38 20.67 -4.01 13.62
CA SER A 38 21.19 -3.82 12.26
C SER A 38 20.49 -4.80 11.32
N VAL A 39 19.62 -4.29 10.44
CA VAL A 39 18.76 -5.10 9.56
C VAL A 39 19.07 -4.80 8.10
N ALA A 40 19.16 -5.83 7.27
CA ALA A 40 19.19 -5.67 5.81
C ALA A 40 18.09 -6.51 5.13
N PRO A 41 17.39 -5.96 4.13
CA PRO A 41 16.51 -6.75 3.29
C PRO A 41 17.33 -7.53 2.25
N TYR A 42 16.78 -8.64 1.76
CA TYR A 42 17.39 -9.42 0.69
C TYR A 42 16.31 -10.08 -0.15
N LYS A 43 16.34 -9.84 -1.47
CA LYS A 43 15.53 -10.56 -2.45
C LYS A 43 16.45 -11.08 -3.55
N ALA A 44 16.67 -12.39 -3.57
CA ALA A 44 17.64 -13.05 -4.46
C ALA A 44 17.42 -12.66 -5.93
N GLN A 45 16.15 -12.60 -6.35
CA GLN A 45 15.77 -12.17 -7.69
C GLN A 45 14.51 -11.30 -7.65
N ASN A 46 14.56 -10.18 -8.37
CA ASN A 46 13.38 -9.40 -8.69
C ASN A 46 13.17 -9.34 -10.21
N MET A 47 11.93 -9.11 -10.64
CA MET A 47 11.57 -8.81 -12.02
C MET A 47 10.77 -7.51 -12.05
N SER A 48 11.42 -6.40 -12.43
CA SER A 48 10.82 -5.06 -12.39
C SER A 48 11.43 -4.11 -13.42
N ASN A 49 10.59 -3.26 -14.02
CA ASN A 49 11.03 -2.17 -14.89
C ASN A 49 11.36 -0.89 -14.11
N ASN A 50 10.86 -0.77 -12.87
CA ASN A 50 11.15 0.32 -11.96
C ASN A 50 12.43 0.04 -11.17
N SER A 51 13.46 0.83 -11.45
CA SER A 51 14.77 0.66 -10.83
C SER A 51 15.34 1.98 -10.35
N TYR A 52 16.28 1.86 -9.44
CA TYR A 52 17.05 2.91 -8.83
C TYR A 52 18.54 2.67 -9.10
N VAL A 53 19.35 3.71 -8.92
CA VAL A 53 20.80 3.61 -8.99
C VAL A 53 21.39 3.75 -7.60
N THR A 54 22.08 2.72 -7.15
CA THR A 54 22.81 2.69 -5.90
C THR A 54 24.03 3.62 -5.97
N LEU A 55 24.56 3.97 -4.81
CA LEU A 55 25.69 4.91 -4.72
C LEU A 55 26.95 4.40 -5.43
N GLU A 56 27.15 3.08 -5.47
CA GLU A 56 28.23 2.43 -6.20
C GLU A 56 28.03 2.39 -7.73
N GLY A 57 26.94 3.00 -8.24
CA GLY A 57 26.61 3.03 -9.67
C GLY A 57 25.97 1.73 -10.17
N GLY A 58 25.34 0.95 -9.28
CA GLY A 58 24.65 -0.28 -9.62
C GLY A 58 23.14 -0.10 -9.75
N GLU A 59 22.49 -0.93 -10.56
CA GLU A 59 21.04 -0.91 -10.76
C GLU A 59 20.32 -1.86 -9.79
N MET A 60 19.22 -1.40 -9.18
CA MET A 60 18.49 -2.13 -8.13
C MET A 60 16.97 -1.89 -8.27
N GLY A 61 16.14 -2.91 -8.00
CA GLY A 61 14.69 -2.79 -8.07
C GLY A 61 14.10 -1.81 -7.02
N ARG A 62 13.06 -1.06 -7.38
CA ARG A 62 12.47 -0.02 -6.49
C ARG A 62 11.89 -0.59 -5.20
N ALA A 63 11.34 -1.80 -5.22
CA ALA A 63 10.81 -2.45 -4.01
C ALA A 63 11.92 -2.70 -2.96
N GLN A 64 13.10 -3.14 -3.37
CA GLN A 64 14.19 -3.37 -2.42
C GLN A 64 14.82 -2.05 -1.94
N VAL A 65 14.74 -0.97 -2.75
CA VAL A 65 15.10 0.38 -2.30
C VAL A 65 14.19 0.82 -1.16
N VAL A 66 12.87 0.64 -1.33
CA VAL A 66 11.88 0.91 -0.27
C VAL A 66 12.19 0.11 1.00
N GLN A 67 12.56 -1.16 0.87
CA GLN A 67 12.93 -1.99 2.01
C GLN A 67 14.23 -1.51 2.68
N ALA A 68 15.22 -1.08 1.90
CA ALA A 68 16.48 -0.53 2.43
C ALA A 68 16.22 0.79 3.19
N GLU A 69 15.43 1.69 2.60
CA GLU A 69 15.00 2.96 3.21
C GLU A 69 14.22 2.71 4.52
N ALA A 70 13.35 1.68 4.56
CA ALA A 70 12.63 1.26 5.76
C ALA A 70 13.55 0.69 6.83
N CYS A 71 14.56 -0.10 6.44
CA CYS A 71 15.62 -0.60 7.32
C CYS A 71 16.61 0.51 7.76
N GLY A 72 16.51 1.72 7.22
CA GLY A 72 17.36 2.85 7.57
C GLY A 72 18.81 2.71 7.08
N ILE A 73 19.04 1.99 6.00
CA ILE A 73 20.36 1.76 5.39
C ILE A 73 20.39 2.20 3.94
N GLU A 74 21.58 2.50 3.42
CA GLU A 74 21.77 2.90 2.02
C GLU A 74 21.40 1.72 1.08
N PRO A 75 20.59 1.95 0.02
CA PRO A 75 20.34 0.94 -1.00
C PRO A 75 21.64 0.42 -1.62
N HIS A 76 21.80 -0.89 -1.66
CA HIS A 76 22.99 -1.56 -2.17
C HIS A 76 22.60 -2.80 -2.97
N THR A 77 23.33 -3.05 -4.06
CA THR A 77 23.06 -4.14 -5.01
C THR A 77 23.00 -5.53 -4.37
N ASP A 78 23.71 -5.77 -3.27
CA ASP A 78 23.63 -7.03 -2.51
C ASP A 78 22.21 -7.36 -2.00
N MET A 79 21.34 -6.37 -1.82
CA MET A 79 19.95 -6.57 -1.37
C MET A 79 19.03 -7.04 -2.51
N ASN A 80 19.44 -6.84 -3.77
CA ASN A 80 18.77 -7.34 -4.97
C ASN A 80 19.82 -7.72 -6.03
N PRO A 81 20.52 -8.85 -5.85
CA PRO A 81 21.65 -9.22 -6.68
C PRO A 81 21.25 -9.64 -8.09
N VAL A 82 20.02 -10.08 -8.32
CA VAL A 82 19.51 -10.39 -9.67
C VAL A 82 18.26 -9.57 -9.93
N LEU A 83 18.30 -8.71 -10.95
CA LEU A 83 17.17 -7.93 -11.41
C LEU A 83 16.91 -8.25 -12.88
N LEU A 84 15.72 -8.80 -13.15
CA LEU A 84 15.22 -9.06 -14.49
C LEU A 84 14.37 -7.88 -14.93
N LYS A 85 14.60 -7.35 -16.13
CA LYS A 85 13.85 -6.22 -16.68
C LYS A 85 13.19 -6.64 -17.99
N PRO A 86 11.87 -6.86 -17.99
CA PRO A 86 11.14 -7.25 -19.20
C PRO A 86 11.29 -6.18 -20.29
N ASN A 87 11.81 -6.57 -21.45
CA ASN A 87 11.94 -5.69 -22.62
C ASN A 87 11.02 -6.10 -23.78
N THR A 88 10.53 -7.35 -23.78
CA THR A 88 9.55 -7.92 -24.72
C THR A 88 8.70 -8.96 -23.96
N ASP A 89 7.66 -9.50 -24.59
CA ASP A 89 6.80 -10.54 -23.98
C ASP A 89 7.56 -11.82 -23.58
N ILE A 90 8.72 -12.10 -24.19
CA ILE A 90 9.51 -13.34 -23.99
C ILE A 90 10.96 -13.10 -23.58
N GLY A 91 11.41 -11.84 -23.54
CA GLY A 91 12.78 -11.44 -23.29
C GLY A 91 12.92 -10.57 -22.04
N SER A 92 14.06 -10.67 -21.38
CA SER A 92 14.40 -9.77 -20.28
C SER A 92 15.89 -9.43 -20.30
N GLN A 93 16.20 -8.18 -19.97
CA GLN A 93 17.55 -7.80 -19.61
C GLN A 93 17.86 -8.36 -18.22
N VAL A 94 19.05 -8.94 -18.08
CA VAL A 94 19.54 -9.45 -16.81
C VAL A 94 20.57 -8.48 -16.24
N VAL A 95 20.27 -7.95 -15.07
CA VAL A 95 21.19 -7.16 -14.25
C VAL A 95 21.66 -8.05 -13.09
N LEU A 96 22.96 -8.30 -13.03
CA LEU A 96 23.62 -9.09 -11.99
C LEU A 96 24.53 -8.18 -11.15
N GLN A 97 24.27 -8.13 -9.84
CA GLN A 97 24.95 -7.28 -8.86
C GLN A 97 25.09 -5.83 -9.36
N GLY A 98 23.99 -5.30 -9.89
CA GLY A 98 23.89 -3.93 -10.40
C GLY A 98 24.42 -3.69 -11.81
N LYS A 99 24.93 -4.70 -12.52
CA LYS A 99 25.46 -4.55 -13.88
C LYS A 99 24.65 -5.35 -14.88
N ALA A 100 24.25 -4.72 -15.99
CA ALA A 100 23.63 -5.43 -17.11
C ALA A 100 24.66 -6.37 -17.75
N ILE A 101 24.36 -7.67 -17.82
CA ILE A 101 25.29 -8.69 -18.35
C ILE A 101 24.84 -9.28 -19.69
N CYS A 102 23.54 -9.38 -19.94
CA CYS A 102 22.99 -9.85 -21.21
C CYS A 102 21.50 -9.52 -21.37
N ASN A 103 21.03 -9.53 -22.60
CA ASN A 103 19.61 -9.72 -22.93
C ASN A 103 19.45 -11.22 -23.22
N ALA A 104 18.56 -11.89 -22.49
CA ALA A 104 18.33 -13.31 -22.70
C ALA A 104 16.85 -13.56 -23.00
N LEU A 105 16.59 -14.50 -23.91
CA LEU A 105 15.29 -15.14 -23.97
C LEU A 105 15.08 -15.89 -22.66
N ALA A 106 13.90 -15.75 -22.06
CA ALA A 106 13.59 -16.38 -20.79
C ALA A 106 13.94 -17.89 -20.79
N SER A 107 13.72 -18.58 -21.91
CA SER A 107 14.00 -20.01 -22.06
C SER A 107 15.48 -20.40 -21.95
N GLU A 108 16.40 -19.61 -22.50
CA GLU A 108 17.84 -19.89 -22.45
C GLU A 108 18.42 -19.57 -21.07
N PHE A 109 17.94 -18.50 -20.44
CA PHE A 109 18.45 -18.04 -19.15
C PHE A 109 18.02 -18.92 -17.98
N PHE A 110 16.78 -19.41 -17.99
CA PHE A 110 16.28 -20.33 -16.95
C PHE A 110 16.68 -21.78 -17.18
N SER A 111 17.49 -22.09 -18.21
CA SER A 111 17.99 -23.46 -18.45
C SER A 111 19.12 -23.84 -17.48
N ASP A 112 19.90 -22.87 -17.01
CA ASP A 112 20.97 -23.03 -16.03
C ASP A 112 21.01 -21.83 -15.07
N THR A 113 20.33 -21.94 -13.94
CA THR A 113 20.23 -20.89 -12.92
C THR A 113 21.48 -20.78 -12.04
N SER A 114 22.47 -21.68 -12.17
CA SER A 114 23.68 -21.67 -11.33
C SER A 114 24.45 -20.35 -11.43
N LYS A 115 24.56 -19.81 -12.64
CA LYS A 115 25.32 -18.59 -12.98
C LYS A 115 24.79 -17.32 -12.31
N ILE A 116 23.52 -17.31 -11.90
CA ILE A 116 22.90 -16.19 -11.18
C ILE A 116 22.69 -16.51 -9.70
N ARG A 117 22.44 -17.78 -9.37
CA ARG A 117 22.27 -18.25 -8.00
C ARG A 117 23.53 -18.04 -7.17
N GLU A 118 24.70 -18.42 -7.68
CA GLU A 118 25.96 -18.31 -6.95
C GLU A 118 26.27 -16.84 -6.55
N PRO A 119 26.27 -15.87 -7.49
CA PRO A 119 26.42 -14.47 -7.14
C PRO A 119 25.35 -13.94 -6.19
N ALA A 120 24.11 -14.43 -6.28
CA ALA A 120 23.06 -14.05 -5.35
C ALA A 120 23.39 -14.50 -3.92
N PHE A 121 23.82 -15.75 -3.74
CA PHE A 121 24.21 -16.27 -2.44
C PHE A 121 25.49 -15.63 -1.89
N GLU A 122 26.43 -15.23 -2.74
CA GLU A 122 27.56 -14.40 -2.31
C GLU A 122 27.10 -13.07 -1.73
N SER A 123 26.12 -12.41 -2.36
CA SER A 123 25.51 -11.18 -1.84
C SER A 123 24.83 -11.41 -0.49
N LEU A 124 24.10 -12.52 -0.34
CA LEU A 124 23.49 -12.93 0.94
C LEU A 124 24.54 -13.08 2.04
N GLU A 125 25.66 -13.78 1.77
CA GLU A 125 26.74 -13.94 2.75
C GLU A 125 27.40 -12.61 3.13
N ARG A 126 27.57 -11.68 2.17
CA ARG A 126 28.07 -10.33 2.46
C ARG A 126 27.12 -9.53 3.36
N LEU A 127 25.81 -9.67 3.20
CA LEU A 127 24.83 -9.05 4.09
C LEU A 127 24.85 -9.69 5.48
N LYS A 128 24.88 -11.03 5.56
CA LYS A 128 25.00 -11.79 6.82
C LYS A 128 26.29 -11.44 7.59
N ALA A 129 27.35 -11.07 6.90
CA ALA A 129 28.59 -10.64 7.56
C ALA A 129 28.51 -9.22 8.17
N LYS A 130 27.56 -8.38 7.73
CA LYS A 130 27.46 -6.95 8.10
C LYS A 130 26.30 -6.60 9.02
N HIS A 131 25.26 -7.42 9.07
CA HIS A 131 24.00 -7.12 9.76
C HIS A 131 23.64 -8.18 10.80
N ASP A 132 22.89 -7.79 11.82
CA ASP A 132 22.41 -8.70 12.87
C ASP A 132 21.26 -9.58 12.37
N LEU A 133 20.45 -9.05 11.45
CA LEU A 133 19.29 -9.70 10.85
C LEU A 133 19.24 -9.44 9.34
N VAL A 134 19.07 -10.52 8.56
CA VAL A 134 18.70 -10.44 7.15
C VAL A 134 17.24 -10.87 6.98
N VAL A 135 16.41 -9.96 6.44
CA VAL A 135 14.99 -10.20 6.16
C VAL A 135 14.85 -10.55 4.69
N ILE A 136 14.52 -11.80 4.41
CA ILE A 136 14.52 -12.37 3.07
C ILE A 136 13.11 -12.30 2.48
N GLU A 137 12.99 -11.79 1.26
CA GLU A 137 11.78 -11.83 0.47
C GLU A 137 11.86 -12.91 -0.61
N GLY A 138 10.86 -13.79 -0.68
CA GLY A 138 10.71 -14.72 -1.80
C GLY A 138 10.20 -14.04 -3.08
N ALA A 139 10.12 -14.82 -4.17
CA ALA A 139 9.56 -14.35 -5.44
C ALA A 139 8.42 -15.28 -5.89
N GLY A 140 7.38 -14.70 -6.49
CA GLY A 140 6.21 -15.45 -6.93
C GLY A 140 5.55 -16.27 -5.81
N SER A 141 4.97 -17.40 -6.19
CA SER A 141 4.55 -18.45 -5.26
C SER A 141 5.73 -19.39 -4.97
N CYS A 142 5.86 -19.82 -3.72
CA CYS A 142 6.89 -20.80 -3.30
C CYS A 142 6.48 -22.26 -3.54
N ALA A 143 5.31 -22.49 -4.13
CA ALA A 143 4.72 -23.81 -4.35
C ALA A 143 4.50 -24.15 -5.84
N GLU A 144 5.20 -23.46 -6.76
CA GLU A 144 5.15 -23.73 -8.20
C GLU A 144 5.91 -25.02 -8.54
N VAL A 145 5.20 -26.15 -8.48
CA VAL A 145 5.78 -27.49 -8.67
C VAL A 145 6.51 -27.66 -10.02
N ASN A 146 6.11 -26.91 -11.05
CA ASN A 146 6.71 -26.92 -12.38
C ASN A 146 8.02 -26.11 -12.48
N LEU A 147 8.29 -25.21 -11.53
CA LEU A 147 9.49 -24.36 -11.52
C LEU A 147 10.52 -24.79 -10.47
N ARG A 148 10.16 -25.75 -9.60
CA ARG A 148 10.92 -26.12 -8.41
C ARG A 148 12.40 -26.40 -8.66
N ASP A 149 12.73 -27.19 -9.69
CA ASP A 149 14.13 -27.55 -9.98
C ASP A 149 15.00 -26.35 -10.40
N ARG A 150 14.36 -25.21 -10.69
CA ARG A 150 14.98 -23.95 -11.11
C ARG A 150 14.74 -22.81 -10.11
N ASP A 151 13.94 -23.03 -9.07
CA ASP A 151 13.57 -22.03 -8.07
C ASP A 151 14.62 -21.94 -6.96
N TYR A 152 15.64 -21.11 -7.18
CA TYR A 152 16.61 -20.80 -6.15
C TYR A 152 16.19 -19.65 -5.22
N VAL A 153 15.08 -18.98 -5.53
CA VAL A 153 14.72 -17.66 -4.97
C VAL A 153 13.80 -17.78 -3.75
N ASN A 154 13.21 -18.95 -3.54
CA ASN A 154 12.36 -19.26 -2.40
C ASN A 154 13.07 -20.18 -1.38
N PHE A 155 12.73 -21.48 -1.34
CA PHE A 155 13.24 -22.37 -0.31
C PHE A 155 14.74 -22.59 -0.38
N GLU A 156 15.35 -22.68 -1.57
CA GLU A 156 16.81 -22.82 -1.67
C GLU A 156 17.56 -21.64 -1.02
N THR A 157 17.07 -20.41 -1.23
CA THR A 157 17.57 -19.23 -0.51
C THR A 157 17.38 -19.38 1.00
N ALA A 158 16.22 -19.85 1.46
CA ALA A 158 15.98 -20.09 2.89
C ALA A 158 16.91 -21.17 3.48
N HIS A 159 17.22 -22.22 2.71
CA HIS A 159 18.19 -23.25 3.09
C HIS A 159 19.61 -22.68 3.17
N ALA A 160 20.04 -21.90 2.18
CA ALA A 160 21.36 -21.26 2.17
C ALA A 160 21.53 -20.25 3.32
N ALA A 161 20.45 -19.54 3.67
CA ALA A 161 20.44 -18.58 4.77
C ALA A 161 20.32 -19.20 6.17
N ASP A 162 20.02 -20.51 6.24
CA ASP A 162 19.49 -21.18 7.43
C ASP A 162 18.31 -20.43 8.07
N ALA A 163 17.39 -19.93 7.23
CA ALA A 163 16.27 -19.11 7.66
C ALA A 163 15.02 -19.96 7.97
N PRO A 164 14.30 -19.70 9.08
CA PRO A 164 12.90 -20.08 9.20
C PRO A 164 12.06 -19.30 8.18
N VAL A 165 10.99 -19.94 7.71
CA VAL A 165 10.10 -19.42 6.66
C VAL A 165 8.73 -19.06 7.25
N ILE A 166 8.26 -17.85 6.98
CA ILE A 166 6.88 -17.43 7.19
C ILE A 166 6.19 -17.34 5.84
N LEU A 167 5.08 -18.06 5.65
CA LEU A 167 4.31 -17.94 4.42
C LEU A 167 3.29 -16.79 4.54
N VAL A 168 3.27 -15.92 3.53
CA VAL A 168 2.33 -14.82 3.39
C VAL A 168 1.22 -15.25 2.44
N ALA A 169 -0.03 -15.16 2.89
CA ALA A 169 -1.21 -15.48 2.11
C ALA A 169 -2.14 -14.26 1.97
N ASP A 170 -2.88 -14.17 0.87
CA ASP A 170 -3.79 -13.06 0.58
C ASP A 170 -5.25 -13.50 0.75
N ILE A 171 -5.93 -12.93 1.74
CA ILE A 171 -7.35 -13.25 1.97
C ILE A 171 -8.30 -12.42 1.09
N ASP A 172 -7.85 -11.29 0.54
CA ASP A 172 -8.68 -10.40 -0.30
C ASP A 172 -9.05 -11.06 -1.63
N ARG A 173 -8.17 -11.94 -2.14
CA ARG A 173 -8.43 -12.78 -3.33
C ARG A 173 -9.28 -14.02 -3.04
N GLY A 174 -9.63 -14.28 -1.77
CA GLY A 174 -10.39 -15.45 -1.33
C GLY A 174 -9.58 -16.75 -1.26
N GLY A 175 -10.16 -17.80 -0.66
CA GLY A 175 -9.56 -19.15 -0.63
C GLY A 175 -8.31 -19.30 0.24
N VAL A 176 -8.07 -18.41 1.22
CA VAL A 176 -6.85 -18.40 2.05
C VAL A 176 -6.51 -19.76 2.69
N PHE A 177 -7.52 -20.54 3.10
CA PHE A 177 -7.33 -21.88 3.65
C PHE A 177 -6.68 -22.83 2.64
N ALA A 178 -7.22 -22.86 1.43
CA ALA A 178 -6.70 -23.67 0.34
C ALA A 178 -5.33 -23.18 -0.12
N GLN A 179 -5.09 -21.85 -0.12
CA GLN A 179 -3.76 -21.30 -0.42
C GLN A 179 -2.71 -21.84 0.54
N ILE A 180 -2.95 -21.78 1.86
CA ILE A 180 -1.98 -22.21 2.87
C ILE A 180 -1.84 -23.74 2.88
N VAL A 181 -2.95 -24.46 3.03
CA VAL A 181 -2.94 -25.93 3.12
C VAL A 181 -2.43 -26.55 1.83
N GLY A 182 -2.87 -26.06 0.68
CA GLY A 182 -2.43 -26.52 -0.63
C GLY A 182 -0.95 -26.30 -0.86
N SER A 183 -0.42 -25.11 -0.48
CA SER A 183 1.02 -24.83 -0.56
C SER A 183 1.83 -25.85 0.24
N LEU A 184 1.44 -26.13 1.49
CA LEU A 184 2.14 -27.11 2.33
C LEU A 184 2.01 -28.55 1.81
N ALA A 185 0.89 -28.89 1.18
CA ALA A 185 0.61 -30.24 0.69
C ALA A 185 1.47 -30.62 -0.53
N VAL A 186 1.83 -29.63 -1.37
CA VAL A 186 2.69 -29.86 -2.54
C VAL A 186 4.18 -29.65 -2.23
N MET A 187 4.50 -29.10 -1.05
CA MET A 187 5.87 -28.93 -0.60
C MET A 187 6.51 -30.26 -0.19
N PRO A 188 7.76 -30.49 -0.59
CA PRO A 188 8.58 -31.56 -0.02
C PRO A 188 8.79 -31.38 1.49
N GLU A 189 9.01 -32.50 2.18
CA GLU A 189 9.17 -32.49 3.63
C GLU A 189 10.32 -31.59 4.13
N HIS A 190 11.48 -31.60 3.46
CA HIS A 190 12.62 -30.76 3.87
C HIS A 190 12.34 -29.24 3.78
N ASP A 191 11.55 -28.80 2.80
CA ASP A 191 11.12 -27.41 2.65
C ASP A 191 10.05 -27.08 3.71
N ARG A 192 9.07 -27.98 3.85
CA ARG A 192 7.97 -27.87 4.81
C ARG A 192 8.46 -27.71 6.24
N GLN A 193 9.53 -28.42 6.62
CA GLN A 193 10.14 -28.33 7.94
C GLN A 193 10.73 -26.95 8.28
N ARG A 194 11.05 -26.11 7.27
CA ARG A 194 11.47 -24.73 7.51
C ARG A 194 10.32 -23.77 7.78
N VAL A 195 9.08 -24.14 7.44
CA VAL A 195 7.93 -23.27 7.63
C VAL A 195 7.62 -23.16 9.13
N ALA A 196 7.72 -21.95 9.68
CA ALA A 196 7.55 -21.65 11.09
C ALA A 196 6.21 -20.96 11.40
N GLY A 197 5.41 -20.62 10.38
CA GLY A 197 4.08 -20.04 10.53
C GLY A 197 3.58 -19.27 9.31
N PHE A 198 2.47 -18.56 9.50
CA PHE A 198 1.76 -17.84 8.44
C PHE A 198 1.48 -16.39 8.82
N ILE A 199 1.43 -15.51 7.81
CA ILE A 199 0.80 -14.20 7.89
C ILE A 199 -0.35 -14.18 6.88
N ILE A 200 -1.55 -13.88 7.36
CA ILE A 200 -2.72 -13.67 6.53
C ILE A 200 -2.85 -12.17 6.29
N ASN A 201 -2.67 -11.74 5.06
CA ASN A 201 -2.57 -10.33 4.69
C ASN A 201 -3.84 -9.83 4.00
N LYS A 202 -4.03 -8.51 4.01
CA LYS A 202 -5.12 -7.78 3.34
C LYS A 202 -6.53 -8.13 3.84
N PHE A 203 -6.66 -8.44 5.13
CA PHE A 203 -7.97 -8.76 5.71
C PHE A 203 -8.92 -7.56 5.70
N ARG A 204 -10.17 -7.79 5.28
CA ARG A 204 -11.24 -6.79 5.32
C ARG A 204 -12.37 -7.30 6.20
N GLY A 205 -12.83 -6.47 7.13
CA GLY A 205 -13.93 -6.81 8.03
C GLY A 205 -13.47 -6.89 9.49
N ASP A 206 -14.26 -7.55 10.33
CA ASP A 206 -13.99 -7.72 11.75
C ASP A 206 -13.10 -8.95 11.99
N ALA A 207 -11.91 -8.73 12.52
CA ALA A 207 -10.91 -9.78 12.76
C ALA A 207 -11.38 -10.85 13.75
N SER A 208 -12.29 -10.50 14.68
CA SER A 208 -12.83 -11.48 15.64
C SER A 208 -13.70 -12.55 15.00
N LEU A 209 -14.27 -12.27 13.82
CA LEU A 209 -15.03 -13.24 13.04
C LEU A 209 -14.13 -14.26 12.32
N PHE A 210 -12.81 -14.09 12.38
CA PHE A 210 -11.84 -14.97 11.74
C PHE A 210 -11.03 -15.81 12.74
N ASP A 211 -11.30 -15.67 14.05
CA ASP A 211 -10.58 -16.42 15.09
C ASP A 211 -10.76 -17.95 14.92
N ASP A 212 -11.96 -18.43 14.53
CA ASP A 212 -12.21 -19.85 14.20
C ASP A 212 -11.44 -20.31 12.96
N GLY A 213 -11.26 -19.43 11.97
CA GLY A 213 -10.45 -19.69 10.79
C GLY A 213 -8.97 -19.85 11.14
N ILE A 214 -8.46 -19.01 12.05
CA ILE A 214 -7.10 -19.15 12.57
C ILE A 214 -6.95 -20.50 13.28
N ALA A 215 -7.86 -20.84 14.21
CA ALA A 215 -7.81 -22.10 14.94
C ALA A 215 -7.82 -23.31 13.99
N TYR A 216 -8.67 -23.30 12.96
CA TYR A 216 -8.69 -24.33 11.92
C TYR A 216 -7.36 -24.46 11.20
N LEU A 217 -6.74 -23.35 10.77
CA LEU A 217 -5.43 -23.38 10.10
C LEU A 217 -4.34 -23.96 11.01
N GLU A 218 -4.31 -23.55 12.27
CA GLU A 218 -3.32 -24.05 13.24
C GLU A 218 -3.51 -25.54 13.51
N GLU A 219 -4.75 -26.03 13.61
CA GLU A 219 -5.07 -27.45 13.77
C GLU A 219 -4.66 -28.27 12.53
N GLN A 220 -5.02 -27.81 11.34
CA GLN A 220 -4.73 -28.55 10.09
C GLN A 220 -3.25 -28.59 9.74
N THR A 221 -2.50 -27.54 10.08
CA THR A 221 -1.10 -27.41 9.67
C THR A 221 -0.10 -27.75 10.77
N GLY A 222 -0.52 -27.70 12.05
CA GLY A 222 0.36 -27.78 13.22
C GLY A 222 1.27 -26.55 13.37
N LEU A 223 1.05 -25.50 12.58
CA LEU A 223 1.88 -24.31 12.49
C LEU A 223 1.05 -23.07 12.81
N PRO A 224 1.66 -22.01 13.36
CA PRO A 224 0.90 -20.88 13.83
C PRO A 224 0.54 -19.84 12.79
N VAL A 225 -0.56 -19.15 13.03
CA VAL A 225 -0.83 -17.87 12.36
C VAL A 225 -0.24 -16.74 13.21
N LEU A 226 0.84 -16.13 12.71
CA LEU A 226 1.54 -15.04 13.40
C LEU A 226 0.79 -13.71 13.33
N GLY A 227 -0.10 -13.54 12.35
CA GLY A 227 -0.94 -12.36 12.30
C GLY A 227 -1.98 -12.40 11.19
N LEU A 228 -3.09 -11.73 11.47
CA LEU A 228 -4.14 -11.39 10.51
C LEU A 228 -4.04 -9.88 10.28
N ILE A 229 -3.38 -9.48 9.20
CA ILE A 229 -3.08 -8.08 8.90
C ILE A 229 -4.25 -7.45 8.17
N PRO A 230 -4.92 -6.44 8.75
CA PRO A 230 -6.00 -5.74 8.07
C PRO A 230 -5.48 -4.97 6.86
N TYR A 231 -6.33 -4.84 5.85
CA TYR A 231 -6.12 -3.90 4.76
C TYR A 231 -6.08 -2.48 5.33
N TYR A 232 -4.99 -1.77 5.10
CA TYR A 232 -4.85 -0.38 5.53
C TYR A 232 -5.28 0.59 4.44
N ARG A 233 -5.68 1.79 4.85
CA ARG A 233 -5.91 2.94 3.96
C ARG A 233 -5.15 4.14 4.54
N GLY A 234 -4.52 4.93 3.68
CA GLY A 234 -3.74 6.10 4.11
C GLY A 234 -2.33 5.79 4.62
N ILE A 235 -1.79 4.60 4.32
CA ILE A 235 -0.35 4.33 4.40
C ILE A 235 0.15 4.19 2.96
N GLU A 236 1.10 5.03 2.57
CA GLU A 236 1.60 5.13 1.21
C GLU A 236 3.02 4.58 1.12
N ILE A 237 3.16 3.44 0.46
CA ILE A 237 4.43 2.80 0.17
C ILE A 237 4.59 2.78 -1.35
N ASP A 238 5.75 3.23 -1.84
CA ASP A 238 6.01 3.21 -3.28
C ASP A 238 5.85 1.77 -3.82
N PRO A 239 5.05 1.58 -4.88
CA PRO A 239 4.80 0.26 -5.45
C PRO A 239 6.04 -0.31 -6.15
N GLU A 240 6.07 -1.64 -6.25
CA GLU A 240 7.12 -2.40 -6.93
C GLU A 240 7.03 -2.23 -8.46
N ASP A 241 5.94 -2.70 -9.05
CA ASP A 241 5.66 -2.62 -10.49
C ASP A 241 4.21 -2.24 -10.76
N GLY A 242 4.00 -1.60 -11.92
CA GLY A 242 2.68 -1.16 -12.37
C GLY A 242 2.10 -0.02 -11.55
N MET A 243 1.25 0.79 -12.18
CA MET A 243 0.53 1.83 -11.45
C MET A 243 -0.48 1.17 -10.48
N PRO A 244 -0.61 1.68 -9.24
CA PRO A 244 -1.61 1.18 -8.29
C PRO A 244 -3.00 1.13 -8.91
N LEU A 245 -3.83 0.15 -8.54
CA LEU A 245 -5.20 0.01 -9.05
C LEU A 245 -6.08 1.25 -8.80
N GLU A 246 -5.74 2.02 -7.76
CA GLU A 246 -6.44 3.24 -7.36
C GLU A 246 -6.02 4.46 -8.21
N THR A 247 -5.03 4.31 -9.08
CA THR A 247 -4.54 5.38 -9.96
C THR A 247 -5.65 5.83 -10.90
N VAL A 248 -5.92 7.14 -10.92
CA VAL A 248 -6.90 7.73 -11.83
C VAL A 248 -6.34 7.72 -13.25
N ILE A 249 -6.84 6.79 -14.06
CA ILE A 249 -6.52 6.67 -15.48
C ILE A 249 -7.73 7.09 -16.29
N ASP A 250 -7.52 7.96 -17.28
CA ASP A 250 -8.53 8.42 -18.23
C ASP A 250 -9.83 8.95 -17.57
N PRO A 251 -9.76 9.88 -16.60
CA PRO A 251 -10.98 10.41 -15.99
C PRO A 251 -11.89 11.05 -17.06
N PRO A 252 -13.23 11.00 -16.87
CA PRO A 252 -14.20 11.64 -17.75
C PRO A 252 -14.09 13.18 -17.62
N VAL A 253 -13.04 13.72 -18.24
CA VAL A 253 -12.60 15.11 -18.41
C VAL A 253 -13.35 16.15 -17.56
N ARG A 254 -12.69 16.64 -16.49
CA ARG A 254 -12.58 18.08 -16.17
C ARG A 254 -11.27 18.35 -15.43
N PRO A 255 -10.42 19.25 -15.93
CA PRO A 255 -9.54 20.04 -15.07
C PRO A 255 -10.34 20.59 -13.89
N VAL A 256 -9.83 20.44 -12.68
CA VAL A 256 -10.48 20.91 -11.46
C VAL A 256 -10.22 22.42 -11.34
N PRO A 257 -11.26 23.27 -11.36
CA PRO A 257 -11.07 24.71 -11.23
C PRO A 257 -10.33 25.05 -9.93
N GLY A 258 -9.33 25.93 -10.01
CA GLY A 258 -8.52 26.35 -8.86
C GLY A 258 -7.44 25.36 -8.42
N LYS A 259 -7.28 24.22 -9.10
CA LYS A 259 -6.11 23.32 -8.97
C LYS A 259 -5.14 23.55 -10.13
N ILE A 260 -3.89 23.11 -9.94
CA ILE A 260 -2.91 22.94 -11.03
C ILE A 260 -3.19 21.58 -11.68
N ASN A 261 -3.62 21.57 -12.93
CA ASN A 261 -4.05 20.38 -13.64
C ASN A 261 -2.89 19.82 -14.47
N ILE A 262 -2.44 18.62 -14.13
CA ILE A 262 -1.30 17.97 -14.78
C ILE A 262 -1.76 16.67 -15.42
N ALA A 263 -1.50 16.53 -16.72
CA ALA A 263 -1.66 15.28 -17.45
C ALA A 263 -0.32 14.54 -17.51
N CYS A 264 -0.35 13.22 -17.43
CA CYS A 264 0.81 12.37 -17.70
C CYS A 264 0.44 11.28 -18.69
N LEU A 265 1.24 11.09 -19.74
CA LEU A 265 1.00 10.03 -20.70
C LEU A 265 1.27 8.66 -20.06
N ARG A 266 0.32 7.74 -20.19
CA ARG A 266 0.50 6.33 -19.81
C ARG A 266 1.07 5.57 -21.01
N LEU A 267 2.39 5.50 -21.08
CA LEU A 267 3.09 4.77 -22.13
C LEU A 267 2.97 3.24 -21.94
N PRO A 268 2.98 2.44 -23.03
CA PRO A 268 2.98 0.97 -22.95
C PRO A 268 4.12 0.41 -22.11
N HIS A 269 5.34 0.95 -22.27
CA HIS A 269 6.54 0.52 -21.55
C HIS A 269 7.00 1.53 -20.49
N ILE A 270 6.03 2.22 -19.86
CA ILE A 270 6.29 3.20 -18.79
C ILE A 270 7.22 2.62 -17.71
N SER A 271 8.19 3.43 -17.29
CA SER A 271 9.11 3.10 -16.21
C SER A 271 9.28 4.29 -15.29
N ASN A 272 9.65 4.04 -14.03
CA ASN A 272 9.93 5.06 -13.03
C ASN A 272 8.76 6.05 -12.83
N PHE A 273 7.51 5.61 -13.00
CA PHE A 273 6.31 6.44 -12.84
C PHE A 273 6.19 7.07 -11.44
N THR A 274 6.93 6.53 -10.46
CA THR A 274 7.01 7.05 -9.09
C THR A 274 7.67 8.43 -8.99
N ASP A 275 8.37 8.91 -10.02
CA ASP A 275 8.94 10.25 -10.08
C ASP A 275 7.88 11.36 -9.89
N PHE A 276 6.63 11.08 -10.24
CA PHE A 276 5.53 12.04 -10.11
C PHE A 276 4.71 11.86 -8.82
N ASN A 277 5.03 10.89 -7.97
CA ASN A 277 4.33 10.69 -6.69
C ASN A 277 4.29 11.96 -5.82
N PRO A 278 5.36 12.77 -5.71
CA PRO A 278 5.29 14.03 -4.98
C PRO A 278 4.24 15.02 -5.52
N LEU A 279 4.02 15.04 -6.84
CA LEU A 279 2.98 15.86 -7.46
C LEU A 279 1.58 15.29 -7.20
N ILE A 280 1.42 13.97 -7.30
CA ILE A 280 0.15 13.28 -7.05
C ILE A 280 -0.35 13.53 -5.62
N ARG A 281 0.57 13.59 -4.65
CA ARG A 281 0.26 13.86 -3.24
C ARG A 281 -0.04 15.32 -2.93
N ASN A 282 0.38 16.24 -3.80
CA ASN A 282 0.26 17.66 -3.52
C ASN A 282 -1.20 18.10 -3.64
N ALA A 283 -1.76 18.63 -2.55
CA ALA A 283 -3.17 19.00 -2.49
C ALA A 283 -3.57 20.08 -3.51
N ALA A 284 -2.64 20.91 -4.01
CA ALA A 284 -2.94 21.91 -5.02
C ALA A 284 -2.99 21.33 -6.45
N VAL A 285 -2.57 20.08 -6.64
CA VAL A 285 -2.44 19.44 -7.95
C VAL A 285 -3.61 18.49 -8.21
N SER A 286 -4.13 18.50 -9.43
CA SER A 286 -4.98 17.45 -9.98
C SER A 286 -4.18 16.71 -11.04
N PHE A 287 -3.72 15.51 -10.71
CA PHE A 287 -2.83 14.72 -11.57
C PHE A 287 -3.60 13.57 -12.24
N HIS A 288 -3.55 13.49 -13.57
CA HIS A 288 -4.26 12.46 -14.33
C HIS A 288 -3.33 11.69 -15.26
N TYR A 289 -3.36 10.36 -15.19
CA TYR A 289 -2.76 9.52 -16.22
C TYR A 289 -3.72 9.37 -17.40
N LEU A 290 -3.23 9.58 -18.62
CA LEU A 290 -4.01 9.47 -19.84
C LEU A 290 -3.48 8.34 -20.71
N SER A 291 -4.33 7.37 -21.04
CA SER A 291 -3.95 6.22 -21.88
C SER A 291 -4.49 6.28 -23.30
N LYS A 292 -5.37 7.24 -23.59
CA LYS A 292 -5.95 7.47 -24.92
C LYS A 292 -5.86 8.94 -25.31
N PRO A 293 -5.54 9.24 -26.58
CA PRO A 293 -5.49 10.61 -27.07
C PRO A 293 -6.82 11.32 -26.86
N ARG A 294 -6.72 12.60 -26.49
CA ARG A 294 -7.85 13.47 -26.19
C ARG A 294 -7.41 14.93 -26.22
N ASN A 295 -8.37 15.85 -26.29
CA ASN A 295 -8.11 17.27 -26.11
C ASN A 295 -7.48 17.53 -24.71
N LEU A 296 -6.36 18.25 -24.69
CA LEU A 296 -5.60 18.62 -23.51
C LEU A 296 -5.96 20.03 -22.98
N GLU A 297 -7.01 20.66 -23.51
CA GLU A 297 -7.50 21.95 -23.06
C GLU A 297 -7.79 21.96 -21.55
N GLY A 298 -7.27 22.99 -20.88
CA GLY A 298 -7.40 23.22 -19.44
C GLY A 298 -6.43 22.42 -18.56
N TYR A 299 -5.54 21.60 -19.13
CA TYR A 299 -4.34 21.17 -18.40
C TYR A 299 -3.27 22.27 -18.46
N ASP A 300 -2.58 22.47 -17.34
CA ASP A 300 -1.48 23.43 -17.20
C ASP A 300 -0.15 22.80 -17.62
N ALA A 301 0.01 21.49 -17.45
CA ALA A 301 1.20 20.75 -17.87
C ALA A 301 0.88 19.35 -18.42
N LEU A 302 1.77 18.88 -19.29
CA LEU A 302 1.83 17.53 -19.84
C LEU A 302 3.18 16.89 -19.51
N MET A 303 3.15 15.75 -18.85
CA MET A 303 4.32 14.95 -18.48
C MET A 303 4.48 13.78 -19.44
N ILE A 304 5.70 13.59 -19.94
CA ILE A 304 6.11 12.40 -20.70
C ILE A 304 7.10 11.61 -19.85
N PRO A 305 6.70 10.47 -19.26
CA PRO A 305 7.53 9.68 -18.34
C PRO A 305 8.70 9.01 -19.05
N GLY A 306 9.58 8.38 -18.26
CA GLY A 306 10.56 7.45 -18.78
C GLY A 306 9.92 6.19 -19.36
N THR A 307 10.59 5.58 -20.34
CA THR A 307 10.20 4.30 -20.96
C THR A 307 11.44 3.43 -21.19
N LYS A 308 11.25 2.11 -21.28
CA LYS A 308 12.30 1.14 -21.67
C LYS A 308 12.32 0.81 -23.16
N ASN A 309 11.35 1.34 -23.92
CA ASN A 309 11.33 1.18 -25.37
C ASN A 309 10.88 2.50 -26.00
N VAL A 310 11.85 3.41 -26.12
CA VAL A 310 11.63 4.81 -26.50
C VAL A 310 11.11 4.89 -27.93
N ARG A 311 11.75 4.16 -28.85
CA ARG A 311 11.35 4.18 -30.27
C ARG A 311 9.99 3.54 -30.49
N PHE A 312 9.68 2.43 -29.81
CA PHE A 312 8.36 1.82 -29.89
C PHE A 312 7.28 2.73 -29.32
N ASP A 313 7.47 3.26 -28.10
CA ASP A 313 6.46 4.09 -27.45
C ASP A 313 6.25 5.42 -28.20
N LEU A 314 7.30 5.98 -28.79
CA LEU A 314 7.22 7.14 -29.68
C LEU A 314 6.37 6.84 -30.92
N GLN A 315 6.61 5.72 -31.59
CA GLN A 315 5.80 5.30 -32.73
C GLN A 315 4.35 5.03 -32.31
N TRP A 316 4.14 4.38 -31.17
CA TRP A 316 2.81 4.14 -30.61
C TRP A 316 2.04 5.44 -30.34
N LEU A 317 2.70 6.48 -29.81
CA LEU A 317 2.09 7.79 -29.62
C LEU A 317 1.65 8.40 -30.97
N LYS A 318 2.47 8.28 -32.02
CA LYS A 318 2.12 8.76 -33.37
C LYS A 318 0.95 7.95 -33.95
N ASP A 319 1.04 6.62 -33.94
CA ASP A 319 0.04 5.71 -34.51
C ASP A 319 -1.33 5.80 -33.83
N THR A 320 -1.35 6.10 -32.52
CA THR A 320 -2.60 6.24 -31.77
C THR A 320 -3.20 7.64 -31.86
N GLY A 321 -2.49 8.63 -32.43
CA GLY A 321 -3.00 10.00 -32.63
C GLY A 321 -2.68 10.97 -31.50
N TRP A 322 -1.70 10.69 -30.64
CA TRP A 322 -1.26 11.63 -29.60
C TRP A 322 -0.48 12.82 -30.15
N GLU A 323 0.21 12.66 -31.27
CA GLU A 323 1.12 13.66 -31.84
C GLU A 323 0.44 15.03 -32.01
N GLU A 324 -0.75 15.08 -32.61
CA GLU A 324 -1.51 16.32 -32.79
C GLU A 324 -1.83 17.00 -31.45
N SER A 325 -2.21 16.21 -30.44
CA SER A 325 -2.54 16.72 -29.10
C SER A 325 -1.30 17.28 -28.40
N ILE A 326 -0.15 16.62 -28.53
CA ILE A 326 1.13 17.02 -27.93
C ILE A 326 1.64 18.31 -28.58
N LEU A 327 1.69 18.36 -29.92
CA LEU A 327 2.18 19.53 -30.66
C LEU A 327 1.24 20.74 -30.51
N GLY A 328 -0.07 20.50 -30.40
CA GLY A 328 -1.08 21.53 -30.17
C GLY A 328 -1.11 22.10 -28.75
N PHE A 329 -0.57 21.38 -27.76
CA PHE A 329 -0.66 21.75 -26.36
C PHE A 329 0.06 23.07 -26.06
N LYS A 330 -0.60 23.96 -25.31
CA LYS A 330 -0.11 25.32 -24.99
C LYS A 330 0.42 25.47 -23.57
N GLY A 331 0.20 24.50 -22.69
CA GLY A 331 0.78 24.47 -21.34
C GLY A 331 2.23 23.98 -21.35
N HIS A 332 2.77 23.67 -20.18
CA HIS A 332 4.16 23.21 -20.03
C HIS A 332 4.33 21.74 -20.41
N ILE A 333 5.40 21.38 -21.11
CA ILE A 333 5.72 19.98 -21.42
C ILE A 333 7.01 19.61 -20.70
N LEU A 334 6.98 18.54 -19.91
CA LEU A 334 8.17 18.02 -19.22
C LEU A 334 8.38 16.55 -19.60
N GLY A 335 9.53 16.27 -20.22
CA GLY A 335 9.98 14.92 -20.52
C GLY A 335 11.00 14.42 -19.49
N VAL A 336 10.85 13.20 -19.00
CA VAL A 336 11.83 12.56 -18.10
C VAL A 336 12.43 11.34 -18.81
N CYS A 337 13.76 11.24 -18.84
CA CYS A 337 14.49 10.12 -19.42
C CYS A 337 14.05 9.79 -20.86
N GLY A 338 13.43 8.64 -21.13
CA GLY A 338 12.89 8.31 -22.46
C GLY A 338 11.92 9.36 -23.00
N GLY A 339 11.10 9.97 -22.14
CA GLY A 339 10.22 11.08 -22.52
C GLY A 339 10.98 12.34 -22.92
N TYR A 340 12.15 12.61 -22.33
CA TYR A 340 13.04 13.69 -22.75
C TYR A 340 13.62 13.44 -24.15
N GLN A 341 14.01 12.20 -24.43
CA GLN A 341 14.53 11.80 -25.75
C GLN A 341 13.49 12.00 -26.85
N MET A 342 12.22 11.68 -26.57
CA MET A 342 11.10 11.86 -27.52
C MET A 342 10.85 13.32 -27.90
N LEU A 343 11.18 14.29 -27.03
CA LEU A 343 11.00 15.71 -27.31
C LEU A 343 11.97 16.24 -28.39
N GLY A 344 13.04 15.51 -28.68
CA GLY A 344 14.03 15.89 -29.68
C GLY A 344 13.58 15.72 -31.13
N LYS A 345 14.52 15.97 -32.03
CA LYS A 345 14.39 15.77 -33.48
C LYS A 345 14.38 14.29 -33.84
N GLN A 346 15.34 13.54 -33.31
CA GLN A 346 15.53 12.13 -33.65
C GLN A 346 16.03 11.31 -32.47
N VAL A 347 15.61 10.05 -32.45
CA VAL A 347 16.13 8.99 -31.57
C VAL A 347 16.73 7.89 -32.45
N HIS A 348 18.04 7.72 -32.37
CA HIS A 348 18.81 6.73 -33.11
C HIS A 348 19.09 5.51 -32.24
N ASP A 349 18.82 4.32 -32.75
CA ASP A 349 19.24 3.05 -32.13
C ASP A 349 20.01 2.22 -33.18
N PRO A 350 21.27 2.58 -33.48
CA PRO A 350 22.05 1.91 -34.52
C PRO A 350 22.43 0.47 -34.14
N LEU A 351 22.33 0.11 -32.86
CA LEU A 351 22.73 -1.19 -32.33
C LEU A 351 21.54 -2.12 -32.08
N GLY A 352 20.30 -1.63 -32.20
CA GLY A 352 19.10 -2.41 -31.91
C GLY A 352 19.00 -2.79 -30.43
N ILE A 353 19.30 -1.86 -29.53
CA ILE A 353 19.26 -2.07 -28.08
C ILE A 353 17.82 -2.31 -27.61
N GLU A 354 16.85 -1.60 -28.19
CA GLU A 354 15.43 -1.65 -27.81
C GLU A 354 14.54 -2.36 -28.85
N GLY A 355 15.13 -2.86 -29.93
CA GLY A 355 14.42 -3.52 -31.02
C GLY A 355 15.25 -3.59 -32.30
N ASP A 356 14.61 -3.48 -33.47
CA ASP A 356 15.32 -3.47 -34.74
C ASP A 356 16.17 -2.20 -34.90
N PRO A 357 17.45 -2.31 -35.33
CA PRO A 357 18.30 -1.14 -35.54
C PRO A 357 17.66 -0.10 -36.47
N GLY A 358 17.76 1.18 -36.12
CA GLY A 358 17.20 2.23 -36.95
C GLY A 358 17.14 3.60 -36.28
N SER A 359 16.28 4.47 -36.79
CA SER A 359 16.05 5.81 -36.26
C SER A 359 14.56 6.14 -36.33
N SER A 360 14.11 6.96 -35.40
CA SER A 360 12.73 7.41 -35.31
C SER A 360 12.71 8.94 -35.16
N GLU A 361 11.84 9.61 -35.91
CA GLU A 361 11.60 11.04 -35.74
C GLU A 361 10.90 11.28 -34.40
N GLY A 362 11.46 12.17 -33.58
CA GLY A 362 10.84 12.64 -32.34
C GLY A 362 9.70 13.62 -32.60
N PHE A 363 9.36 14.42 -31.59
CA PHE A 363 8.35 15.48 -31.70
C PHE A 363 8.92 16.81 -32.20
N ASP A 364 10.25 16.95 -32.32
CA ASP A 364 10.94 18.18 -32.75
C ASP A 364 10.51 19.42 -31.92
N LEU A 365 10.32 19.21 -30.62
CA LEU A 365 9.94 20.26 -29.66
C LEU A 365 11.17 20.90 -28.99
N LEU A 366 12.29 20.17 -28.94
CA LEU A 366 13.58 20.63 -28.45
C LEU A 366 14.66 20.36 -29.50
N ASP A 367 15.58 21.31 -29.66
CA ASP A 367 16.72 21.20 -30.59
C ASP A 367 17.77 20.25 -30.01
N LEU A 368 17.50 18.95 -30.07
CA LEU A 368 18.37 17.89 -29.58
C LEU A 368 18.17 16.60 -30.38
N GLU A 369 19.20 15.77 -30.40
CA GLU A 369 19.15 14.41 -30.95
C GLU A 369 19.73 13.43 -29.93
N THR A 370 19.17 12.23 -29.89
CA THR A 370 19.63 11.18 -28.97
C THR A 370 20.09 9.97 -29.75
N THR A 371 21.26 9.44 -29.41
CA THR A 371 21.73 8.14 -29.91
C THR A 371 21.79 7.16 -28.75
N LEU A 372 21.04 6.05 -28.84
CA LEU A 372 21.14 4.92 -27.91
C LEU A 372 22.51 4.26 -28.05
N GLU A 373 23.21 4.16 -26.93
CA GLU A 373 24.54 3.56 -26.84
C GLU A 373 24.46 2.20 -26.15
N LYS A 374 25.52 1.40 -26.25
CA LYS A 374 25.58 0.07 -25.62
C LYS A 374 25.61 0.15 -24.09
N ASP A 375 26.34 1.13 -23.57
CA ASP A 375 26.58 1.26 -22.13
C ASP A 375 25.51 2.16 -21.51
N LYS A 376 24.89 1.67 -20.45
CA LYS A 376 23.89 2.42 -19.68
C LYS A 376 24.59 3.40 -18.75
N VAL A 377 24.08 4.63 -18.66
CA VAL A 377 24.51 5.60 -17.65
C VAL A 377 23.78 5.26 -16.35
N LEU A 378 24.57 5.02 -15.30
CA LEU A 378 24.10 4.74 -13.94
C LEU A 378 24.85 5.64 -12.96
N SER A 379 24.22 6.70 -12.50
CA SER A 379 24.81 7.55 -11.47
C SER A 379 23.81 8.17 -10.49
N ARG A 380 24.24 8.29 -9.23
CA ARG A 380 23.70 9.25 -8.25
C ARG A 380 24.27 10.63 -8.57
N SER A 381 23.41 11.58 -8.93
CA SER A 381 23.84 12.82 -9.57
C SER A 381 23.33 14.04 -8.82
N GLN A 382 24.17 15.06 -8.74
CA GLN A 382 23.83 16.34 -8.11
C GLN A 382 24.20 17.49 -9.04
N GLY A 383 23.36 18.52 -9.06
CA GLY A 383 23.53 19.65 -9.95
C GLY A 383 22.78 20.88 -9.49
N ARG A 384 22.70 21.86 -10.39
CA ARG A 384 21.86 23.05 -10.22
C ARG A 384 21.17 23.42 -11.52
N PHE A 385 19.96 23.92 -11.43
CA PHE A 385 19.30 24.59 -12.54
C PHE A 385 19.94 25.95 -12.83
N ALA A 386 19.57 26.56 -13.96
CA ALA A 386 20.11 27.85 -14.41
C ALA A 386 19.91 29.00 -13.38
N ASP A 387 18.88 28.91 -12.55
CA ASP A 387 18.57 29.86 -11.48
C ASP A 387 19.32 29.58 -10.16
N GLY A 388 20.10 28.51 -10.11
CA GLY A 388 20.87 28.09 -8.94
C GLY A 388 20.16 27.09 -8.03
N THR A 389 18.91 26.70 -8.29
CA THR A 389 18.17 25.71 -7.50
C THR A 389 18.91 24.38 -7.49
N PHE A 390 19.17 23.85 -6.29
CA PHE A 390 19.91 22.60 -6.13
C PHE A 390 19.05 21.40 -6.49
N ILE A 391 19.69 20.38 -7.07
CA ILE A 391 19.07 19.10 -7.34
C ILE A 391 19.98 17.95 -6.94
N ASP A 392 19.38 16.91 -6.40
CA ASP A 392 19.96 15.59 -6.19
C ASP A 392 19.01 14.57 -6.78
N GLY A 393 19.53 13.50 -7.36
CA GLY A 393 18.73 12.54 -8.09
C GLY A 393 19.60 11.41 -8.61
N TYR A 394 19.11 10.74 -9.62
CA TYR A 394 19.88 9.71 -10.29
C TYR A 394 19.58 9.66 -11.79
N GLU A 395 20.57 9.25 -12.55
CA GLU A 395 20.51 9.05 -14.00
C GLU A 395 20.52 7.54 -14.25
N ILE A 396 19.51 7.04 -14.97
CA ILE A 396 19.36 5.63 -15.35
C ILE A 396 18.83 5.50 -16.78
N HIS A 397 19.67 5.86 -17.74
CA HIS A 397 19.25 5.96 -19.13
C HIS A 397 20.23 5.26 -20.07
N MET A 398 19.67 4.85 -21.21
CA MET A 398 20.45 4.43 -22.35
C MET A 398 20.56 5.59 -23.32
N GLY A 399 21.74 5.77 -23.88
CA GLY A 399 21.96 6.77 -24.92
C GLY A 399 22.42 8.13 -24.43
N LYS A 400 22.95 8.86 -25.39
CA LYS A 400 23.59 10.15 -25.22
C LYS A 400 22.85 11.17 -26.08
N THR A 401 22.46 12.26 -25.43
CA THR A 401 21.79 13.38 -26.09
C THR A 401 22.80 14.47 -26.41
N THR A 402 22.73 14.97 -27.64
CA THR A 402 23.49 16.14 -28.09
C THR A 402 22.53 17.30 -28.27
N LEU A 403 22.84 18.44 -27.64
CA LEU A 403 22.07 19.67 -27.79
C LEU A 403 22.51 20.40 -29.07
N GLY A 404 21.53 20.86 -29.84
CA GLY A 404 21.73 21.79 -30.93
C GLY A 404 21.92 23.23 -30.43
N SER A 405 22.14 24.16 -31.36
CA SER A 405 22.47 25.56 -31.02
C SER A 405 21.31 26.34 -30.39
N ASN A 406 20.08 25.87 -30.54
CA ASN A 406 18.88 26.54 -30.02
C ASN A 406 18.36 25.93 -28.71
N ALA A 407 19.11 25.02 -28.09
CA ALA A 407 18.76 24.40 -26.81
C ALA A 407 19.74 24.84 -25.72
N ASN A 408 19.19 25.21 -24.56
CA ASN A 408 19.99 25.46 -23.36
C ASN A 408 19.87 24.27 -22.40
N PRO A 409 20.96 23.86 -21.73
CA PRO A 409 20.90 22.80 -20.76
C PRO A 409 19.98 23.16 -19.58
N MET A 410 19.25 22.16 -19.08
CA MET A 410 18.35 22.35 -17.94
C MET A 410 19.12 22.34 -16.62
N VAL A 411 20.11 21.46 -16.49
CA VAL A 411 20.89 21.22 -15.27
C VAL A 411 22.38 21.33 -15.56
N ILE A 412 23.10 22.04 -14.70
CA ILE A 412 24.57 22.00 -14.60
C ILE A 412 24.92 20.91 -13.59
N VAL A 413 25.48 19.81 -14.07
CA VAL A 413 25.83 18.66 -13.23
C VAL A 413 27.19 18.91 -12.58
N SER A 414 27.19 18.83 -11.25
CA SER A 414 28.35 19.13 -10.40
C SER A 414 29.00 17.88 -9.81
N SER A 415 28.25 16.78 -9.69
CA SER A 415 28.73 15.52 -9.13
C SER A 415 27.98 14.33 -9.69
N ARG A 416 28.69 13.23 -9.93
CA ARG A 416 28.15 11.89 -10.24
C ARG A 416 28.84 10.87 -9.35
N ASN A 417 28.09 10.03 -8.64
CA ASN A 417 28.60 9.02 -7.69
C ASN A 417 29.64 9.60 -6.70
N ARG A 418 29.34 10.79 -6.15
CA ARG A 418 30.23 11.59 -5.26
C ARG A 418 31.54 12.06 -5.89
N GLN A 419 31.70 11.94 -7.19
CA GLN A 419 32.84 12.49 -7.92
C GLN A 419 32.46 13.79 -8.59
N ALA A 420 33.25 14.84 -8.35
CA ALA A 420 33.03 16.14 -8.98
C ALA A 420 33.16 16.03 -10.50
N VAL A 421 32.18 16.57 -11.22
CA VAL A 421 32.17 16.63 -12.68
C VAL A 421 31.82 18.04 -13.13
N LYS A 422 32.17 18.37 -14.37
CA LYS A 422 31.68 19.57 -15.05
C LYS A 422 30.96 19.10 -16.30
N ASP A 423 29.66 18.87 -16.15
CA ASP A 423 28.82 18.39 -17.24
C ASP A 423 27.47 19.10 -17.20
N VAL A 424 26.62 18.82 -18.19
CA VAL A 424 25.27 19.37 -18.29
C VAL A 424 24.28 18.25 -18.60
N ASP A 425 23.03 18.45 -18.19
CA ASP A 425 21.93 17.55 -18.50
C ASP A 425 20.66 18.31 -18.89
N GLY A 426 19.85 17.65 -19.69
CA GLY A 426 18.54 18.11 -20.10
C GLY A 426 18.57 19.27 -21.09
N ALA A 427 17.39 19.73 -21.47
CA ALA A 427 17.21 20.92 -22.30
C ALA A 427 15.94 21.67 -21.92
N VAL A 428 15.96 22.98 -22.15
CA VAL A 428 14.80 23.87 -21.99
C VAL A 428 14.64 24.70 -23.26
N SER A 429 13.38 24.85 -23.72
CA SER A 429 13.04 25.73 -24.83
C SER A 429 13.29 27.20 -24.48
N PRO A 430 13.50 28.09 -25.46
CA PRO A 430 13.76 29.51 -25.19
C PRO A 430 12.67 30.23 -24.38
N ASP A 431 11.42 29.78 -24.48
CA ASP A 431 10.28 30.31 -23.73
C ASP A 431 10.08 29.64 -22.36
N GLY A 432 10.89 28.64 -22.00
CA GLY A 432 10.81 27.93 -20.73
C GLY A 432 9.65 26.93 -20.62
N ARG A 433 8.81 26.80 -21.66
CA ARG A 433 7.59 26.01 -21.62
C ARG A 433 7.84 24.51 -21.78
N ILE A 434 8.85 24.14 -22.57
CA ILE A 434 9.20 22.75 -22.87
C ILE A 434 10.54 22.47 -22.22
N ALA A 435 10.60 21.42 -21.41
CA ALA A 435 11.81 20.99 -20.74
C ALA A 435 11.92 19.47 -20.73
N GLY A 436 13.13 18.96 -20.56
CA GLY A 436 13.34 17.57 -20.21
C GLY A 436 14.74 17.29 -19.72
N SER A 437 14.91 16.17 -19.02
CA SER A 437 16.13 15.80 -18.32
C SER A 437 16.23 14.29 -18.11
N TYR A 438 17.45 13.78 -17.96
CA TYR A 438 17.70 12.39 -17.54
C TYR A 438 17.62 12.17 -16.03
N PHE A 439 17.55 13.23 -15.23
CA PHE A 439 17.44 13.11 -13.78
C PHE A 439 16.06 12.57 -13.38
N HIS A 440 16.09 11.48 -12.63
CA HIS A 440 14.93 10.95 -11.90
C HIS A 440 14.90 11.52 -10.48
N GLY A 441 13.70 11.57 -9.88
CA GLY A 441 13.49 12.14 -8.54
C GLY A 441 13.48 13.67 -8.48
N LEU A 442 13.32 14.38 -9.62
CA LEU A 442 13.30 15.86 -9.66
C LEU A 442 12.33 16.45 -8.61
N PHE A 443 11.13 15.87 -8.54
CA PHE A 443 10.05 16.34 -7.66
C PHE A 443 10.19 15.87 -6.22
N ASP A 444 11.19 15.05 -5.87
CA ASP A 444 11.41 14.64 -4.47
C ASP A 444 11.91 15.83 -3.61
N PHE A 445 12.52 16.84 -4.27
CA PHE A 445 13.05 18.06 -3.67
C PHE A 445 11.99 19.16 -3.64
N PRO A 446 11.61 19.65 -2.44
CA PRO A 446 10.59 20.69 -2.30
C PRO A 446 10.91 21.97 -3.09
N GLU A 447 12.18 22.36 -3.17
CA GLU A 447 12.60 23.59 -3.86
C GLU A 447 12.23 23.55 -5.35
N PHE A 448 12.64 22.49 -6.06
CA PHE A 448 12.29 22.32 -7.47
C PHE A 448 10.79 22.12 -7.66
N ARG A 449 10.17 21.26 -6.83
CA ARG A 449 8.72 20.97 -6.90
C ARG A 449 7.89 22.24 -6.78
N ASN A 450 8.17 23.07 -5.77
CA ASN A 450 7.44 24.31 -5.53
C ASN A 450 7.69 25.33 -6.64
N GLN A 451 8.94 25.46 -7.09
CA GLN A 451 9.27 26.35 -8.21
C GLN A 451 8.53 25.97 -9.48
N TYR A 452 8.54 24.68 -9.82
CA TYR A 452 7.85 24.18 -11.00
C TYR A 452 6.35 24.45 -10.90
N LEU A 453 5.71 24.15 -9.76
CA LEU A 453 4.29 24.43 -9.55
C LEU A 453 3.96 25.93 -9.59
N SER A 454 4.81 26.79 -9.03
CA SER A 454 4.67 28.25 -9.13
C SER A 454 4.80 28.76 -10.57
N SER A 455 5.59 28.10 -11.42
CA SER A 455 5.69 28.44 -12.84
C SER A 455 4.41 28.11 -13.61
N LEU A 456 3.68 27.05 -13.21
CA LEU A 456 2.39 26.68 -13.81
C LEU A 456 1.25 27.58 -13.32
N ASN A 457 1.30 28.01 -12.06
CA ASN A 457 0.32 28.88 -11.46
C ASN A 457 0.99 29.90 -10.52
N PRO A 458 1.17 31.16 -10.94
CA PRO A 458 1.77 32.20 -10.10
C PRO A 458 1.04 32.47 -8.79
N GLY A 459 -0.24 32.08 -8.68
CA GLY A 459 -1.02 32.14 -7.44
C GLY A 459 -0.80 30.95 -6.50
N TYR A 460 0.05 29.99 -6.85
CA TYR A 460 0.40 28.86 -6.00
C TYR A 460 1.19 29.34 -4.77
N ALA A 461 0.59 29.17 -3.59
CA ALA A 461 1.31 29.29 -2.33
C ALA A 461 2.12 28.01 -2.11
N ALA A 462 3.45 28.12 -2.09
CA ALA A 462 4.35 27.02 -1.79
C ALA A 462 4.17 26.57 -0.33
N GLU A 463 3.22 25.67 -0.10
CA GLU A 463 2.89 25.10 1.22
C GLU A 463 3.54 23.73 1.43
N ASP A 464 4.11 23.14 0.38
CA ASP A 464 4.68 21.80 0.40
C ASP A 464 6.19 21.85 0.71
N ALA A 465 6.50 21.97 1.99
CA ALA A 465 7.88 22.02 2.49
C ALA A 465 8.48 20.63 2.80
N GLN A 466 7.66 19.57 2.80
CA GLN A 466 8.12 18.25 3.24
C GLN A 466 8.94 17.57 2.15
N ALA A 467 10.18 17.19 2.46
CA ALA A 467 11.00 16.40 1.56
C ALA A 467 10.39 15.00 1.39
N ALA A 468 10.47 14.43 0.17
CA ALA A 468 9.93 13.09 -0.08
C ALA A 468 10.52 12.02 0.85
N THR A 469 11.80 12.16 1.23
CA THR A 469 12.47 11.28 2.20
C THR A 469 11.77 11.31 3.56
N GLU A 470 11.41 12.49 4.08
CA GLU A 470 10.74 12.62 5.38
C GLU A 470 9.34 12.01 5.36
N PHE A 471 8.60 12.26 4.26
CA PHE A 471 7.30 11.65 4.03
C PHE A 471 7.42 10.12 4.06
N LYS A 472 8.32 9.55 3.26
CA LYS A 472 8.56 8.09 3.21
C LYS A 472 8.89 7.51 4.58
N GLN A 473 9.77 8.15 5.35
CA GLN A 473 10.12 7.70 6.70
C GLN A 473 8.89 7.64 7.62
N THR A 474 8.02 8.65 7.56
CA THR A 474 6.73 8.66 8.28
C THR A 474 5.84 7.50 7.84
N GLN A 475 5.74 7.23 6.54
CA GLN A 475 4.94 6.12 6.02
C GLN A 475 5.49 4.75 6.45
N TYR A 476 6.81 4.58 6.52
CA TYR A 476 7.42 3.36 7.06
C TYR A 476 7.10 3.16 8.54
N ASP A 477 7.10 4.22 9.34
CA ASP A 477 6.71 4.14 10.75
C ASP A 477 5.23 3.82 10.94
N LEU A 478 4.35 4.38 10.11
CA LEU A 478 2.93 4.03 10.09
C LEU A 478 2.72 2.56 9.71
N LEU A 479 3.45 2.08 8.69
CA LEU A 479 3.40 0.68 8.26
C LEU A 479 3.88 -0.26 9.37
N ALA A 480 5.02 0.04 9.99
CA ALA A 480 5.55 -0.72 11.11
C ALA A 480 4.55 -0.79 12.26
N THR A 481 3.97 0.36 12.63
CA THR A 481 2.95 0.45 13.69
C THR A 481 1.72 -0.40 13.36
N HIS A 482 1.24 -0.35 12.10
CA HIS A 482 0.11 -1.17 11.64
C HIS A 482 0.41 -2.66 11.78
N PHE A 483 1.59 -3.10 11.38
CA PHE A 483 1.99 -4.51 11.49
C PHE A 483 2.21 -4.96 12.93
N GLU A 484 2.89 -4.16 13.77
CA GLU A 484 3.12 -4.51 15.19
C GLU A 484 1.82 -4.69 15.98
N GLN A 485 0.75 -3.98 15.61
CA GLN A 485 -0.57 -4.13 16.24
C GLN A 485 -1.25 -5.47 15.92
N HIS A 486 -0.89 -6.11 14.81
CA HIS A 486 -1.58 -7.28 14.28
C HIS A 486 -0.69 -8.53 14.17
N LEU A 487 0.60 -8.41 14.51
CA LEU A 487 1.55 -9.50 14.59
C LEU A 487 1.82 -9.92 16.03
N ASP A 488 1.93 -11.23 16.27
CA ASP A 488 2.54 -11.80 17.48
C ASP A 488 4.06 -11.60 17.43
N MET A 489 4.48 -10.40 17.87
CA MET A 489 5.88 -10.01 17.88
C MET A 489 6.74 -10.86 18.82
N ASP A 490 6.19 -11.38 19.91
CA ASP A 490 6.95 -12.23 20.85
C ASP A 490 7.28 -13.58 20.20
N ARG A 491 6.31 -14.15 19.47
CA ARG A 491 6.54 -15.38 18.71
C ARG A 491 7.48 -15.15 17.53
N LEU A 492 7.32 -14.04 16.80
CA LEU A 492 8.24 -13.69 15.72
C LEU A 492 9.69 -13.54 16.23
N MET A 493 9.88 -12.85 17.36
CA MET A 493 11.21 -12.70 17.98
C MET A 493 11.82 -14.04 18.40
N ARG A 494 11.01 -14.99 18.89
CA ARG A 494 11.45 -16.35 19.20
C ARG A 494 11.85 -17.13 17.95
N ILE A 495 11.09 -17.01 16.86
CA ILE A 495 11.39 -17.63 15.57
C ILE A 495 12.72 -17.11 15.01
N VAL A 496 12.97 -15.79 15.11
CA VAL A 496 14.25 -15.16 14.75
C VAL A 496 15.40 -15.57 15.71
N GLY A 497 15.10 -16.21 16.85
CA GLY A 497 16.09 -16.65 17.84
C GLY A 497 16.55 -15.56 18.80
N GLY A 498 15.77 -14.49 19.00
CA GLY A 498 15.99 -13.48 20.06
C GLY A 498 15.80 -14.09 21.45
N THR A 499 16.73 -13.85 22.37
CA THR A 499 16.56 -14.21 23.79
C THR A 499 15.47 -13.34 24.40
N GLY A 500 14.21 -13.72 24.23
CA GLY A 500 13.08 -13.09 24.89
C GLY A 500 13.11 -13.41 26.38
N SER A 501 13.38 -12.40 27.20
CA SER A 501 13.00 -12.41 28.61
C SER A 501 11.46 -12.48 28.72
N THR A 502 10.91 -13.53 29.33
CA THR A 502 9.48 -13.68 29.66
C THR A 502 9.21 -13.37 31.15
N PRO A 503 7.95 -13.13 31.59
CA PRO A 503 6.75 -12.68 30.88
C PRO A 503 6.04 -11.49 31.59
N SER A 504 5.12 -10.82 30.89
CA SER A 504 4.08 -9.94 31.48
C SER A 504 2.75 -10.27 30.79
N PRO A 505 1.59 -10.23 31.46
CA PRO A 505 0.40 -10.96 31.02
C PRO A 505 -0.15 -10.41 29.70
N ARG A 506 -0.78 -11.33 28.95
CA ARG A 506 -1.45 -11.15 27.65
C ARG A 506 -1.79 -9.69 27.33
N PRO A 507 -1.35 -9.12 26.19
CA PRO A 507 -1.80 -7.81 25.80
C PRO A 507 -3.31 -7.85 25.53
N HIS A 508 -4.06 -6.96 26.19
CA HIS A 508 -5.42 -6.63 25.78
C HIS A 508 -5.37 -6.07 24.35
N ARG A 509 -6.06 -6.71 23.40
CA ARG A 509 -6.40 -6.12 22.08
C ARG A 509 -7.02 -4.74 22.36
N LYS A 510 -6.34 -3.65 21.94
CA LYS A 510 -6.92 -2.31 21.95
C LYS A 510 -7.97 -2.24 20.83
N HIS A 511 -9.20 -1.85 21.16
CA HIS A 511 -10.24 -1.62 20.16
C HIS A 511 -9.88 -0.40 19.28
N PRO A 512 -10.01 -0.49 17.94
CA PRO A 512 -9.79 0.64 17.03
C PRO A 512 -10.73 1.81 17.35
N ALA A 513 -10.32 3.03 16.98
CA ALA A 513 -11.16 4.21 17.10
C ALA A 513 -12.42 4.07 16.22
N HIS A 514 -13.59 4.17 16.85
CA HIS A 514 -14.88 4.19 16.16
C HIS A 514 -15.08 5.56 15.52
N PHE A 515 -14.93 5.67 14.19
CA PHE A 515 -15.34 6.88 13.47
C PHE A 515 -16.88 6.94 13.42
N PRO A 516 -17.50 8.12 13.59
CA PRO A 516 -18.95 8.23 13.49
C PRO A 516 -19.42 7.92 12.05
N PRO A 517 -20.53 7.18 11.87
CA PRO A 517 -21.12 6.99 10.56
C PRO A 517 -21.47 8.35 9.93
N THR A 518 -21.18 8.51 8.63
CA THR A 518 -21.41 9.78 7.93
C THR A 518 -22.90 9.94 7.62
N GLU A 519 -23.58 10.77 8.40
CA GLU A 519 -25.01 11.08 8.22
C GLU A 519 -25.16 12.06 7.04
N ARG A 520 -25.72 11.60 5.91
CA ARG A 520 -26.17 12.48 4.81
C ARG A 520 -27.68 12.64 4.91
N PHE A 521 -28.12 13.87 5.18
CA PHE A 521 -29.54 14.25 5.13
C PHE A 521 -30.17 13.76 3.82
N ASN A 522 -31.35 13.14 3.92
CA ASN A 522 -32.17 12.68 2.78
C ASN A 522 -31.65 11.47 1.98
N THR A 523 -30.80 10.62 2.58
CA THR A 523 -30.45 9.29 2.01
C THR A 523 -31.00 8.16 2.88
N PRO A 524 -31.59 7.08 2.31
CA PRO A 524 -32.11 5.95 3.08
C PRO A 524 -30.95 5.22 3.76
N THR A 525 -30.74 5.53 5.04
CA THR A 525 -29.65 4.97 5.84
C THR A 525 -30.21 3.97 6.83
N ILE A 526 -29.96 2.68 6.59
CA ILE A 526 -30.18 1.61 7.57
C ILE A 526 -28.84 1.21 8.15
N ILE A 527 -28.78 1.11 9.48
CA ILE A 527 -27.58 0.77 10.24
C ILE A 527 -27.87 -0.49 11.05
N LEU A 528 -27.00 -1.49 10.97
CA LEU A 528 -26.98 -2.62 11.89
C LEU A 528 -26.17 -2.23 13.12
N VAL A 529 -26.77 -2.29 14.30
CA VAL A 529 -26.15 -1.98 15.59
C VAL A 529 -26.00 -3.26 16.40
N THR A 530 -24.84 -3.45 17.01
CA THR A 530 -24.57 -4.52 17.98
C THR A 530 -24.21 -3.92 19.34
N VAL A 531 -24.99 -4.24 20.38
CA VAL A 531 -24.76 -3.79 21.76
C VAL A 531 -24.51 -4.99 22.66
N CYS A 532 -23.41 -4.97 23.39
CA CYS A 532 -23.00 -6.08 24.24
C CYS A 532 -23.30 -5.78 25.71
N SER A 533 -23.69 -6.81 26.47
CA SER A 533 -23.76 -6.74 27.93
C SER A 533 -22.37 -6.50 28.53
N GLN A 534 -22.33 -5.85 29.69
CA GLN A 534 -21.07 -5.60 30.39
C GLN A 534 -20.37 -6.94 30.67
N ASN A 535 -19.08 -7.01 30.33
CA ASN A 535 -18.26 -8.23 30.44
C ASN A 535 -18.86 -9.48 29.75
N ARG A 536 -19.71 -9.31 28.72
CA ARG A 536 -20.34 -10.42 27.97
C ARG A 536 -21.15 -11.36 28.87
N GLN A 537 -21.75 -10.83 29.94
CA GLN A 537 -22.60 -11.62 30.83
C GLN A 537 -23.90 -12.04 30.12
N PRO A 538 -24.33 -13.31 30.24
CA PRO A 538 -25.52 -13.83 29.57
C PRO A 538 -26.80 -13.44 30.32
N ILE A 539 -27.11 -12.14 30.37
CA ILE A 539 -28.20 -11.57 31.18
C ILE A 539 -29.35 -11.00 30.33
N LEU A 540 -29.28 -11.07 29.00
CA LEU A 540 -30.18 -10.34 28.11
C LEU A 540 -31.37 -11.16 27.58
N ASN A 541 -31.25 -12.48 27.50
CA ASN A 541 -32.27 -13.38 26.90
C ASN A 541 -33.31 -13.87 27.93
N ASN A 542 -34.02 -12.94 28.56
CA ASN A 542 -35.16 -13.26 29.43
C ASN A 542 -36.31 -12.27 29.20
N ASP A 543 -37.53 -12.69 29.56
CA ASP A 543 -38.76 -11.95 29.28
C ASP A 543 -38.74 -10.53 29.89
N ALA A 544 -38.26 -10.40 31.13
CA ALA A 544 -38.20 -9.11 31.81
C ALA A 544 -37.24 -8.12 31.11
N MET A 545 -36.09 -8.59 30.62
CA MET A 545 -35.15 -7.75 29.86
C MET A 545 -35.70 -7.41 28.47
N HIS A 546 -36.33 -8.36 27.80
CA HIS A 546 -36.92 -8.14 26.49
C HIS A 546 -38.03 -7.08 26.55
N GLU A 547 -38.94 -7.16 27.53
CA GLU A 547 -39.97 -6.14 27.77
C GLU A 547 -39.37 -4.75 28.04
N ARG A 548 -38.28 -4.67 28.81
CA ARG A 548 -37.58 -3.41 29.11
C ARG A 548 -36.91 -2.80 27.89
N LEU A 549 -36.30 -3.63 27.05
CA LEU A 549 -35.71 -3.19 25.79
C LEU A 549 -36.79 -2.61 24.88
N LEU A 550 -37.93 -3.30 24.75
CA LEU A 550 -39.06 -2.82 23.96
C LEU A 550 -39.59 -1.47 24.48
N ALA A 551 -39.82 -1.35 25.79
CA ALA A 551 -40.28 -0.09 26.40
C ALA A 551 -39.26 1.05 26.27
N ALA A 552 -37.96 0.74 26.29
CA ALA A 552 -36.90 1.72 26.08
C ALA A 552 -36.83 2.17 24.62
N TRP A 553 -36.95 1.25 23.68
CA TRP A 553 -36.94 1.51 22.25
C TRP A 553 -38.14 2.31 21.79
N GLU A 554 -39.33 2.07 22.36
CA GLU A 554 -40.54 2.85 22.08
C GLU A 554 -40.40 4.33 22.51
N LYS A 555 -39.72 4.59 23.63
CA LYS A 555 -39.46 5.96 24.12
C LYS A 555 -38.30 6.65 23.40
N ALA A 556 -37.39 5.90 22.77
CA ALA A 556 -36.23 6.44 22.06
C ALA A 556 -36.57 6.74 20.59
N ASP A 557 -37.58 7.58 20.37
CA ASP A 557 -38.23 7.83 19.07
C ASP A 557 -37.40 8.64 18.04
N ALA A 558 -36.17 9.05 18.40
CA ALA A 558 -35.27 9.77 17.50
C ALA A 558 -34.72 8.89 16.37
N TRP A 559 -34.75 7.57 16.54
CA TRP A 559 -34.45 6.58 15.50
C TRP A 559 -35.53 5.51 15.49
N ARG A 560 -35.82 4.95 14.31
CA ARG A 560 -36.74 3.82 14.17
C ARG A 560 -35.94 2.53 14.25
N ILE A 561 -36.39 1.61 15.12
CA ILE A 561 -35.87 0.25 15.18
C ILE A 561 -36.68 -0.64 14.24
N GLY A 562 -35.98 -1.36 13.38
CA GLY A 562 -36.54 -2.37 12.50
C GLY A 562 -36.52 -3.74 13.15
N LYS A 563 -35.91 -4.69 12.44
CA LYS A 563 -35.74 -6.06 12.91
C LYS A 563 -34.64 -6.14 13.96
N TYR A 564 -34.77 -7.05 14.92
CA TYR A 564 -33.77 -7.26 15.98
C TYR A 564 -33.75 -8.70 16.48
N VAL A 565 -32.62 -9.09 17.10
CA VAL A 565 -32.42 -10.34 17.83
C VAL A 565 -31.65 -10.02 19.11
N VAL A 566 -32.16 -10.47 20.25
CA VAL A 566 -31.49 -10.40 21.55
C VAL A 566 -30.88 -11.77 21.85
N MET A 567 -29.55 -11.83 21.86
CA MET A 567 -28.75 -12.97 22.27
C MET A 567 -28.49 -12.90 23.79
N PRO A 568 -28.01 -13.97 24.46
CA PRO A 568 -27.78 -13.94 25.90
C PRO A 568 -26.90 -12.78 26.39
N ASP A 569 -25.85 -12.43 25.65
CA ASP A 569 -24.85 -11.43 26.04
C ASP A 569 -24.75 -10.23 25.07
N HIS A 570 -25.55 -10.17 24.01
CA HIS A 570 -25.56 -9.05 23.08
C HIS A 570 -26.89 -8.91 22.31
N ILE A 571 -27.09 -7.76 21.69
CA ILE A 571 -28.28 -7.44 20.89
C ILE A 571 -27.82 -7.04 19.51
N HIS A 572 -28.46 -7.57 18.47
CA HIS A 572 -28.40 -7.05 17.11
C HIS A 572 -29.72 -6.35 16.79
N LEU A 573 -29.67 -5.11 16.32
CA LEU A 573 -30.86 -4.40 15.86
C LEU A 573 -30.55 -3.58 14.61
N PHE A 574 -31.48 -3.52 13.68
CA PHE A 574 -31.40 -2.61 12.54
C PHE A 574 -32.14 -1.31 12.89
N CYS A 575 -31.58 -0.16 12.53
CA CYS A 575 -32.23 1.13 12.78
C CYS A 575 -32.01 2.13 11.65
N SER A 576 -32.90 3.12 11.55
CA SER A 576 -32.77 4.26 10.64
C SER A 576 -33.09 5.57 11.37
N PRO A 577 -32.51 6.72 10.97
CA PRO A 577 -32.86 8.01 11.56
C PRO A 577 -34.35 8.29 11.44
N ALA A 578 -34.96 8.85 12.49
CA ALA A 578 -36.27 9.50 12.37
C ALA A 578 -36.07 10.98 11.94
N ALA A 579 -37.14 11.76 11.84
CA ALA A 579 -37.08 13.17 11.40
C ALA A 579 -36.36 14.14 12.37
N ARG A 580 -35.62 13.64 13.36
CA ARG A 580 -34.92 14.43 14.40
C ARG A 580 -33.41 14.30 14.25
N ASP A 581 -32.70 15.41 14.46
CA ASP A 581 -31.23 15.48 14.36
C ASP A 581 -30.57 15.00 15.67
N VAL A 582 -30.48 13.67 15.85
CA VAL A 582 -29.83 13.04 17.00
C VAL A 582 -28.85 11.99 16.49
N SER A 583 -27.56 12.13 16.80
CA SER A 583 -26.55 11.16 16.40
C SER A 583 -26.85 9.74 16.91
N LEU A 584 -26.47 8.73 16.14
CA LEU A 584 -26.63 7.31 16.52
C LEU A 584 -26.05 7.02 17.92
N LYS A 585 -24.87 7.60 18.22
CA LYS A 585 -24.19 7.43 19.51
C LYS A 585 -25.00 7.96 20.68
N THR A 586 -25.54 9.17 20.55
CA THR A 586 -26.37 9.79 21.59
C THR A 586 -27.64 8.97 21.81
N TRP A 587 -28.26 8.52 20.72
CA TRP A 587 -29.47 7.69 20.79
C TRP A 587 -29.22 6.34 21.45
N VAL A 588 -28.14 5.62 21.10
CA VAL A 588 -27.78 4.35 21.73
C VAL A 588 -27.47 4.50 23.22
N GLN A 589 -26.75 5.56 23.60
CA GLN A 589 -26.47 5.87 25.00
C GLN A 589 -27.76 6.14 25.80
N TYR A 590 -28.72 6.83 25.20
CA TYR A 590 -29.99 7.16 25.84
C TYR A 590 -30.78 5.91 26.22
N TRP A 591 -31.07 5.01 25.29
CA TRP A 591 -31.86 3.82 25.61
C TRP A 591 -31.10 2.82 26.50
N LYS A 592 -29.77 2.67 26.34
CA LYS A 592 -28.94 1.86 27.26
C LYS A 592 -29.02 2.37 28.69
N SER A 593 -29.04 3.70 28.87
CA SER A 593 -29.23 4.32 30.18
C SER A 593 -30.62 4.05 30.74
N MET A 594 -31.68 4.09 29.93
CA MET A 594 -33.03 3.79 30.41
C MET A 594 -33.16 2.35 30.90
N VAL A 595 -32.65 1.39 30.13
CA VAL A 595 -32.64 -0.04 30.52
C VAL A 595 -31.82 -0.25 31.79
N SER A 596 -30.62 0.34 31.87
CA SER A 596 -29.76 0.20 33.06
C SER A 596 -30.36 0.86 34.31
N ARG A 597 -31.11 1.95 34.18
CA ARG A 597 -31.81 2.60 35.31
C ARG A 597 -33.04 1.80 35.74
N ALA A 598 -33.75 1.18 34.80
CA ALA A 598 -34.86 0.29 35.13
C ALA A 598 -34.40 -0.96 35.90
N GLU A 599 -33.19 -1.47 35.65
CA GLU A 599 -32.57 -2.58 36.40
C GLU A 599 -32.23 -2.24 37.86
N LEU A 600 -31.99 -0.96 38.19
CA LEU A 600 -31.56 -0.54 39.53
C LEU A 600 -32.72 -0.25 40.52
N GLY A 601 -33.98 -0.27 40.06
CA GLY A 601 -35.17 -0.20 40.91
C GLY A 601 -35.75 1.21 41.17
N HIS A 602 -37.08 1.28 41.18
CA HIS A 602 -38.02 2.32 41.64
C HIS A 602 -37.52 3.72 42.03
N GLY A 603 -38.01 4.74 41.31
CA GLY A 603 -38.05 6.14 41.76
C GLY A 603 -38.25 7.11 40.60
N SER A 604 -39.37 7.84 40.59
CA SER A 604 -39.56 8.99 39.69
C SER A 604 -38.45 10.02 39.89
N ILE A 605 -38.10 10.76 38.84
CA ILE A 605 -37.76 12.20 38.83
C ILE A 605 -37.49 12.62 37.36
N ALA A 606 -37.85 13.88 37.10
CA ALA A 606 -38.28 14.53 35.87
C ALA A 606 -37.28 14.65 34.69
N ASP A 607 -37.89 14.91 33.54
CA ASP A 607 -37.38 15.53 32.31
C ASP A 607 -36.31 16.62 32.56
N GLU A 608 -35.10 16.40 32.05
CA GLU A 608 -34.19 17.50 31.71
C GLU A 608 -33.51 17.23 30.36
N ARG A 609 -33.83 18.10 29.38
CA ARG A 609 -33.22 18.16 28.05
C ARG A 609 -31.82 18.80 28.17
N PRO A 610 -30.80 18.33 27.44
CA PRO A 610 -29.47 18.92 27.54
C PRO A 610 -29.34 20.16 26.64
N GLY A 611 -29.21 21.32 27.27
CA GLY A 611 -28.64 22.54 26.69
C GLY A 611 -27.93 23.33 27.78
N GLY A 612 -26.64 23.65 27.59
CA GLY A 612 -25.91 24.56 28.49
C GLY A 612 -24.44 24.22 28.72
N THR A 613 -23.59 25.17 28.33
CA THR A 613 -22.11 25.18 28.34
C THR A 613 -21.49 25.56 29.69
N GLY A 614 -20.34 24.97 30.04
CA GLY A 614 -19.37 25.57 30.98
C GLY A 614 -18.63 24.58 31.91
N PRO A 615 -17.29 24.64 32.06
CA PRO A 615 -16.52 23.67 32.84
C PRO A 615 -16.34 24.10 34.31
N SER A 616 -16.43 23.15 35.24
CA SER A 616 -15.95 23.34 36.62
C SER A 616 -15.10 22.15 37.07
N THR A 617 -13.91 22.49 37.57
CA THR A 617 -12.91 21.62 38.17
C THR A 617 -13.24 21.32 39.62
N GLY A 618 -13.20 20.05 40.04
CA GLY A 618 -13.28 19.65 41.45
C GLY A 618 -13.05 18.15 41.66
N GLN A 619 -12.08 17.81 42.51
CA GLN A 619 -11.66 16.46 42.88
C GLN A 619 -12.68 15.73 43.79
N GLY A 620 -12.73 14.40 43.66
CA GLY A 620 -12.84 13.47 44.80
C GLY A 620 -14.21 13.22 45.42
N GLY A 621 -14.95 12.26 44.87
CA GLY A 621 -16.09 11.63 45.53
C GLY A 621 -16.57 10.41 44.75
N THR A 622 -16.25 9.21 45.22
CA THR A 622 -16.71 7.94 44.65
C THR A 622 -18.22 7.83 44.75
N CYS A 623 -18.92 8.12 43.66
CA CYS A 623 -20.33 7.77 43.50
C CYS A 623 -20.44 6.24 43.33
N PRO A 624 -21.38 5.54 43.98
CA PRO A 624 -21.48 4.08 43.89
C PRO A 624 -21.64 3.66 42.43
N SER A 625 -20.88 2.65 42.01
CA SER A 625 -20.88 2.15 40.65
C SER A 625 -22.30 1.72 40.24
N ILE A 626 -22.95 2.51 39.40
CA ILE A 626 -24.12 2.10 38.62
C ILE A 626 -23.74 0.75 37.98
N SER A 627 -24.45 -0.33 38.31
CA SER A 627 -24.28 -1.61 37.62
C SER A 627 -24.63 -1.37 36.15
N ARG A 628 -23.60 -1.33 35.30
CA ARG A 628 -23.81 -1.13 33.87
C ARG A 628 -24.27 -2.46 33.28
N VAL A 629 -25.49 -2.50 32.76
CA VAL A 629 -26.03 -3.67 32.04
C VAL A 629 -25.25 -3.89 30.74
N PHE A 630 -24.87 -2.79 30.08
CA PHE A 630 -24.17 -2.82 28.79
C PHE A 630 -22.77 -2.25 28.87
N GLN A 631 -21.91 -2.67 27.94
CA GLN A 631 -20.61 -2.04 27.71
C GLN A 631 -20.76 -0.56 27.38
N ARG A 632 -19.70 0.25 27.56
CA ARG A 632 -19.74 1.67 27.21
C ARG A 632 -20.02 1.88 25.71
N ASP A 633 -19.29 1.15 24.88
CA ASP A 633 -19.34 1.28 23.43
C ASP A 633 -20.36 0.31 22.82
N PHE A 634 -20.57 0.45 21.52
CA PHE A 634 -21.39 -0.42 20.67
C PHE A 634 -20.76 -0.43 19.28
N TRP A 635 -21.18 -1.37 18.45
CA TRP A 635 -20.72 -1.48 17.07
C TRP A 635 -21.84 -1.09 16.13
N ASP A 636 -21.52 -0.38 15.05
CA ASP A 636 -22.48 -0.07 14.01
C ASP A 636 -21.93 -0.31 12.60
N THR A 637 -22.81 -0.63 11.66
CA THR A 637 -22.48 -0.86 10.24
C THR A 637 -23.59 -0.31 9.37
N GLN A 638 -23.28 0.71 8.58
CA GLN A 638 -24.21 1.27 7.59
C GLN A 638 -24.36 0.34 6.38
N LEU A 639 -25.60 -0.05 6.08
CA LEU A 639 -25.94 -0.82 4.88
C LEU A 639 -26.01 0.11 3.67
N ARG A 640 -25.53 -0.36 2.52
CA ARG A 640 -25.37 0.47 1.30
C ARG A 640 -26.43 0.23 0.22
N GLN A 641 -27.14 -0.90 0.26
CA GLN A 641 -28.14 -1.32 -0.75
C GLN A 641 -29.23 -2.20 -0.11
N SER A 642 -30.41 -2.26 -0.75
CA SER A 642 -31.58 -3.00 -0.27
C SER A 642 -31.39 -4.53 -0.22
N GLU A 643 -30.67 -5.11 -1.18
CA GLU A 643 -30.32 -6.55 -1.22
C GLU A 643 -29.55 -6.98 0.05
N SER A 644 -28.75 -6.06 0.62
CA SER A 644 -28.02 -6.30 1.86
C SER A 644 -28.91 -6.34 3.11
N TYR A 645 -30.15 -5.82 3.11
CA TYR A 645 -30.97 -5.83 4.34
C TYR A 645 -31.57 -7.21 4.60
N SER A 646 -32.18 -7.82 3.59
CA SER A 646 -32.80 -9.15 3.71
C SER A 646 -31.78 -10.25 3.97
N GLU A 647 -30.63 -10.22 3.29
CA GLU A 647 -29.53 -11.17 3.49
C GLU A 647 -28.90 -11.03 4.88
N LYS A 648 -28.63 -9.79 5.32
CA LYS A 648 -28.10 -9.55 6.68
C LYS A 648 -29.11 -9.92 7.74
N TRP A 649 -30.41 -9.68 7.50
CA TRP A 649 -31.45 -10.15 8.40
C TRP A 649 -31.45 -11.68 8.50
N ALA A 650 -31.42 -12.40 7.37
CA ALA A 650 -31.36 -13.86 7.38
C ALA A 650 -30.15 -14.39 8.18
N TYR A 651 -28.98 -13.75 8.00
CA TYR A 651 -27.79 -14.06 8.79
C TYR A 651 -27.99 -13.81 10.29
N VAL A 652 -28.45 -12.61 10.68
CA VAL A 652 -28.64 -12.21 12.09
C VAL A 652 -29.70 -13.08 12.77
N ARG A 653 -30.80 -13.36 12.08
CA ARG A 653 -31.90 -14.22 12.56
C ARG A 653 -31.44 -15.65 12.87
N ASN A 654 -30.43 -16.14 12.17
CA ASN A 654 -29.85 -17.46 12.40
C ASN A 654 -28.79 -17.51 13.51
N ASN A 655 -28.51 -16.40 14.21
CA ASN A 655 -27.57 -16.40 15.34
C ASN A 655 -27.98 -17.36 16.48
N PRO A 656 -29.25 -17.43 16.93
CA PRO A 656 -29.68 -18.39 17.95
C PRO A 656 -29.44 -19.85 17.57
N VAL A 657 -29.65 -20.19 16.29
CA VAL A 657 -29.40 -21.55 15.75
C VAL A 657 -27.91 -21.86 15.76
N ARG A 658 -27.07 -20.92 15.30
CA ARG A 658 -25.60 -21.09 15.29
C ARG A 658 -24.99 -21.16 16.69
N ALA A 659 -25.65 -20.55 17.67
CA ALA A 659 -25.28 -20.63 19.08
C ALA A 659 -25.90 -21.84 19.80
N GLU A 660 -26.56 -22.74 19.06
CA GLU A 660 -27.20 -23.97 19.57
C GLU A 660 -28.26 -23.68 20.66
N LEU A 661 -28.92 -22.51 20.61
CA LEU A 661 -29.94 -22.10 21.57
C LEU A 661 -31.34 -22.59 21.17
N VAL A 662 -31.58 -22.79 19.88
CA VAL A 662 -32.83 -23.32 19.27
C VAL A 662 -32.49 -24.08 17.98
N GLU A 663 -33.36 -25.02 17.56
CA GLU A 663 -33.17 -25.80 16.33
C GLU A 663 -33.56 -25.01 15.07
N ALA A 664 -34.64 -24.23 15.14
CA ALA A 664 -35.07 -23.33 14.07
C ALA A 664 -35.04 -21.88 14.54
N SER A 665 -34.73 -20.96 13.62
CA SER A 665 -34.60 -19.53 13.95
C SER A 665 -35.91 -18.91 14.44
N GLU A 666 -37.03 -19.46 14.00
CA GLU A 666 -38.40 -19.07 14.32
C GLU A 666 -38.77 -19.36 15.79
N ASP A 667 -38.07 -20.30 16.44
CA ASP A 667 -38.34 -20.70 17.82
C ASP A 667 -37.69 -19.77 18.85
N TRP A 668 -36.83 -18.83 18.43
CA TRP A 668 -36.21 -17.87 19.34
C TRP A 668 -37.21 -16.79 19.77
N PRO A 669 -37.58 -16.69 21.06
CA PRO A 669 -38.62 -15.76 21.50
C PRO A 669 -38.15 -14.30 21.56
N TYR A 670 -36.83 -14.07 21.66
CA TYR A 670 -36.26 -12.74 21.86
C TYR A 670 -35.84 -12.06 20.55
N GLN A 671 -36.75 -12.03 19.58
CA GLN A 671 -36.59 -11.36 18.28
C GLN A 671 -37.89 -10.68 17.85
N GLY A 672 -37.82 -9.77 16.89
CA GLY A 672 -39.02 -9.14 16.33
C GLY A 672 -38.74 -8.00 15.36
N GLU A 673 -39.78 -7.26 15.01
CA GLU A 673 -39.74 -6.05 14.17
C GLU A 673 -40.65 -4.97 14.77
N LEU A 674 -40.12 -3.78 15.05
CA LEU A 674 -40.91 -2.67 15.61
C LEU A 674 -41.45 -1.72 14.54
N HIS A 675 -40.63 -1.40 13.54
CA HIS A 675 -41.02 -0.58 12.41
C HIS A 675 -40.56 -1.22 11.11
N SER A 676 -41.40 -1.16 10.08
CA SER A 676 -40.94 -1.49 8.73
C SER A 676 -39.98 -0.41 8.25
N LEU A 677 -38.70 -0.78 8.10
CA LEU A 677 -37.68 0.12 7.56
C LEU A 677 -37.75 0.07 6.03
N ILE A 678 -38.30 1.12 5.43
CA ILE A 678 -38.48 1.21 3.98
C ILE A 678 -37.20 1.77 3.35
N TRP A 679 -36.60 1.01 2.45
CA TRP A 679 -35.66 1.57 1.47
C TRP A 679 -36.47 2.38 0.45
N LEU A 680 -36.26 3.70 0.39
CA LEU A 680 -36.77 4.47 -0.75
C LEU A 680 -35.98 4.02 -1.98
N THR A 681 -36.59 3.19 -2.81
CA THR A 681 -36.08 2.89 -4.15
C THR A 681 -36.11 4.18 -4.96
N SER A 682 -34.94 4.75 -5.25
CA SER A 682 -34.79 5.79 -6.27
C SER A 682 -35.12 5.25 -7.64
#